data_AF-A0A1X6NCY6-F1
#
_entry.id   AF-A0A1X6NCY6-F1
#
_cell.length_a   1.000
_cell.length_b   1.000
_cell.length_c   1.000
_cell.angle_alpha   90.00
_cell.angle_beta   90.00
_cell.angle_gamma   90.00
#
_symmetry.space_group_name_H-M   'P 1'
#
loop_
_entity.id
_entity.type
_entity.pdbx_description
1 polymer ?
#
loop_
_entity_poly.entity_id
_entity_poly.type
_entity_poly.pdbx_seq_one_letter_code
_entity_poly.pdbx_strand_id
1 'polypeptide(L)'
;MPKRNSSAGSSTPSPSKKRSKTVADQHSLDRYFGAKVSEQVRSAPQSPAKDKVKAEPHRFKSTRDTVGTDSAIADDEALAWKLAEQDGLDVEALRRLENAASNKATSEPKTSRNQHRVIDVDLLDDTGEHSQHQDATAAVAARSAFGSTFAGSVSDIAYSSLAVDPVSYVFDDDTWRPNTPVPYSFLAHTLSTLSGTRSRIVIINTLTNSLRTITKQHPLSLLPALYLLSNSLSPPYSPIELGLGPSTITKAIQHVSGLTPAALRRLYNTTGDPGDVAFEAKSNVRTLIPHPPLLIIGVYESLVKIAHAKGQGAANQKQNIVEKLLVAAKGEEVRFLVRTLCLNLRVGAVRTSLLTALSRAVVLTPPSNLPVPVPSGSLYHASDELLSRITLVPEQSKKKIVDPARDELNTIFAGAEALLKKVYVQHPNYDHITQALLEAGIPLLPTLGSPTRSLDEIYDRLGLLAFTAEFKYDGQRAQIHASKDGDLRVNVKIFSRHLEDMTDKYPDIVLLVQGIFRSRPEVQSFIIDAEIVAINPVDGSIKTFQELSNRARKDVKVDEIKVPVCVFAFDLMCLDGEILLERSFRQRRALLRERFPPLHPERKDAARFDHVQSCESEDGREAIEEFWQTALNSSCEGLMIKLLDHGEVVEELNQKEKPRRKPLPATYEPDKRTSAWLKLKKDYVTGLGDSLDLVPIGAWHGNGRKARWWSPILLAVRDSDTGKLVAVCKCMSGFSDAFYKSLGERYPENSDTCSPQPLWDPECETGGLRPEVFFKPQEVWEIRGADITISPVSVAAIGLVNQNRGLSLRFPRFMKMREDKHIEDASTPEFLANMWRTQQATGKDQVPGADDGELVDVDLEEDDVAQSEEEE
;
A
#
# COMPACT_ATOMS: atom_id res chain seq x y z
N MET A 1 -23.58 68.71 -31.95
CA MET A 1 -24.05 68.46 -30.57
C MET A 1 -25.00 67.27 -30.61
N PRO A 2 -25.17 66.48 -29.54
CA PRO A 2 -24.20 66.04 -28.51
C PRO A 2 -24.29 64.49 -28.29
N LYS A 3 -23.55 63.77 -27.41
CA LYS A 3 -22.16 63.81 -26.88
C LYS A 3 -21.87 62.45 -26.18
N ARG A 4 -20.69 61.86 -26.46
CA ARG A 4 -19.67 61.27 -25.53
C ARG A 4 -20.03 60.45 -24.24
N ASN A 5 -19.25 59.34 -24.10
CA ASN A 5 -18.41 58.92 -22.94
C ASN A 5 -18.91 58.02 -21.76
N SER A 6 -18.30 56.81 -21.72
CA SER A 6 -17.43 56.21 -20.66
C SER A 6 -17.87 55.81 -19.23
N SER A 7 -17.57 54.53 -18.92
CA SER A 7 -16.80 53.99 -17.76
C SER A 7 -17.37 53.84 -16.33
N ALA A 8 -17.41 52.57 -15.91
CA ALA A 8 -16.80 51.96 -14.69
C ALA A 8 -17.30 52.28 -13.26
N GLY A 9 -17.36 51.21 -12.44
CA GLY A 9 -17.50 51.25 -10.98
C GLY A 9 -17.70 49.85 -10.38
N SER A 10 -16.67 49.29 -9.74
CA SER A 10 -16.68 47.96 -9.11
C SER A 10 -16.83 48.04 -7.58
N SER A 11 -17.35 46.97 -6.96
CA SER A 11 -17.27 46.77 -5.50
C SER A 11 -17.12 45.28 -5.17
N THR A 12 -16.13 44.96 -4.34
CA THR A 12 -15.75 43.59 -3.94
C THR A 12 -16.23 43.25 -2.53
N PRO A 13 -16.63 42.00 -2.25
CA PRO A 13 -16.69 41.44 -0.90
C PRO A 13 -15.40 40.68 -0.53
N SER A 14 -15.05 40.68 0.76
CA SER A 14 -13.79 40.17 1.29
C SER A 14 -13.72 38.62 1.38
N PRO A 15 -12.53 37.99 1.23
CA PRO A 15 -12.40 36.54 1.25
C PRO A 15 -12.33 35.96 2.67
N SER A 16 -13.09 34.88 2.91
CA SER A 16 -12.97 34.05 4.11
C SER A 16 -11.73 33.15 4.05
N LYS A 17 -10.99 33.04 5.15
CA LYS A 17 -9.77 32.22 5.25
C LYS A 17 -10.08 30.72 5.08
N LYS A 18 -9.83 30.16 3.88
CA LYS A 18 -9.74 28.70 3.69
C LYS A 18 -8.37 28.20 4.17
N ARG A 19 -8.36 27.15 4.99
CA ARG A 19 -7.13 26.41 5.36
C ARG A 19 -6.54 25.76 4.10
N SER A 20 -5.25 25.96 3.85
CA SER A 20 -4.52 25.08 2.92
C SER A 20 -4.43 23.68 3.52
N LYS A 21 -4.64 22.66 2.70
CA LYS A 21 -4.32 21.26 3.00
C LYS A 21 -3.03 20.93 2.26
N THR A 22 -2.03 20.42 2.98
CA THR A 22 -0.76 19.98 2.41
C THR A 22 -0.94 18.62 1.74
N VAL A 23 -0.45 18.50 0.50
CA VAL A 23 -0.51 17.29 -0.36
C VAL A 23 0.41 16.17 0.16
N ALA A 24 0.04 14.91 -0.10
CA ALA A 24 0.69 13.74 0.47
C ALA A 24 1.94 13.26 -0.28
N ASP A 25 3.03 13.05 0.47
CA ASP A 25 4.20 12.24 0.09
C ASP A 25 4.30 11.12 1.15
N GLN A 26 4.44 9.85 0.78
CA GLN A 26 4.48 8.75 1.76
C GLN A 26 5.82 8.61 2.51
N HIS A 27 6.90 9.22 2.00
CA HIS A 27 8.25 8.89 2.47
C HIS A 27 9.12 10.10 2.86
N SER A 28 8.58 11.32 2.82
CA SER A 28 9.30 12.51 3.28
C SER A 28 9.42 12.57 4.81
N LEU A 29 10.61 12.99 5.26
CA LEU A 29 10.91 13.34 6.65
C LEU A 29 9.93 14.35 7.25
N ASP A 30 9.37 15.24 6.42
CA ASP A 30 8.43 16.26 6.87
C ASP A 30 7.06 15.69 7.25
N ARG A 31 6.66 14.53 6.70
CA ARG A 31 5.47 13.80 7.16
C ARG A 31 5.67 13.13 8.52
N TYR A 32 6.91 12.72 8.83
CA TYR A 32 7.27 12.21 10.15
C TYR A 32 7.43 13.34 11.17
N PHE A 33 8.24 14.38 10.88
CA PHE A 33 8.75 15.32 11.90
C PHE A 33 8.24 16.77 11.79
N GLY A 34 7.62 17.16 10.67
CA GLY A 34 7.07 18.50 10.44
C GLY A 34 8.10 19.62 10.31
N ALA A 35 7.74 20.67 9.58
CA ALA A 35 8.52 21.90 9.47
C ALA A 35 7.84 23.06 10.23
N LYS A 36 8.62 23.92 10.89
CA LYS A 36 8.11 25.19 11.43
C LYS A 36 8.03 26.21 10.29
N VAL A 37 6.84 26.70 9.97
CA VAL A 37 6.68 27.89 9.13
C VAL A 37 7.04 29.12 9.96
N SER A 38 8.14 29.79 9.62
CA SER A 38 8.46 31.13 10.13
C SER A 38 7.85 32.18 9.22
N GLU A 39 6.78 32.85 9.66
CA GLU A 39 6.24 34.02 8.96
C GLU A 39 7.26 35.18 9.03
N GLN A 40 7.76 35.62 7.88
CA GLN A 40 8.54 36.85 7.79
C GLN A 40 7.61 38.07 7.86
N VAL A 41 7.76 38.87 8.92
CA VAL A 41 7.06 40.14 9.09
C VAL A 41 7.60 41.17 8.08
N ARG A 42 6.78 41.57 7.11
CA ARG A 42 7.07 42.77 6.27
C ARG A 42 6.52 44.02 6.96
N SER A 43 7.42 44.93 7.31
CA SER A 43 7.09 46.25 7.85
C SER A 43 6.81 47.28 6.74
N ALA A 44 5.92 48.23 7.01
CA ALA A 44 5.65 49.40 6.18
C ALA A 44 5.47 50.66 7.10
N PRO A 45 5.70 51.89 6.59
CA PRO A 45 6.27 52.97 7.42
C PRO A 45 5.27 53.84 8.20
N GLN A 46 5.81 54.66 9.11
CA GLN A 46 5.08 55.43 10.13
C GLN A 46 4.77 56.91 9.77
N SER A 47 3.52 57.32 10.05
CA SER A 47 3.15 58.61 10.69
C SER A 47 3.21 59.90 9.81
N PRO A 48 2.59 61.05 10.18
CA PRO A 48 2.69 61.71 11.51
C PRO A 48 1.42 62.32 12.16
N ALA A 49 1.45 62.45 13.51
CA ALA A 49 0.85 63.52 14.37
C ALA A 49 -0.70 63.76 14.35
N LYS A 50 -1.44 64.18 15.40
CA LYS A 50 -1.24 64.60 16.83
C LYS A 50 -2.65 64.78 17.48
N ASP A 51 -2.93 64.97 18.78
CA ASP A 51 -2.20 64.95 20.07
C ASP A 51 -3.23 64.77 21.24
N LYS A 52 -2.80 64.28 22.42
CA LYS A 52 -3.37 64.45 23.81
C LYS A 52 -4.85 64.06 24.19
N VAL A 53 -5.13 63.14 25.14
CA VAL A 53 -4.94 63.14 26.65
C VAL A 53 -6.10 63.89 27.38
N LYS A 54 -6.81 63.43 28.45
CA LYS A 54 -6.58 62.41 29.53
C LYS A 54 -7.91 62.00 30.27
N ALA A 55 -7.81 60.97 31.14
CA ALA A 55 -8.50 60.77 32.44
C ALA A 55 -9.79 59.90 32.58
N GLU A 56 -9.69 58.85 33.41
CA GLU A 56 -10.74 58.23 34.26
C GLU A 56 -10.82 58.97 35.64
N PRO A 57 -11.49 58.50 36.75
CA PRO A 57 -12.39 57.35 36.95
C PRO A 57 -13.66 57.58 37.83
N HIS A 58 -14.41 56.48 38.07
CA HIS A 58 -15.21 56.13 39.26
C HIS A 58 -16.67 56.63 39.53
N ARG A 59 -17.57 55.64 39.50
CA ARG A 59 -18.54 55.18 40.54
C ARG A 59 -19.92 55.87 40.82
N PHE A 60 -20.94 55.02 40.65
CA PHE A 60 -22.10 54.73 41.53
C PHE A 60 -23.37 55.61 41.58
N LYS A 61 -24.44 55.06 40.97
CA LYS A 61 -25.78 54.69 41.52
C LYS A 61 -26.72 54.57 40.30
N SER A 62 -27.78 53.78 40.20
CA SER A 62 -28.48 52.72 40.94
C SER A 62 -29.74 52.42 40.10
N THR A 63 -30.48 51.34 40.36
CA THR A 63 -31.67 50.85 39.60
C THR A 63 -31.34 50.23 38.22
N ARG A 64 -31.99 49.15 37.77
CA ARG A 64 -33.13 48.39 38.35
C ARG A 64 -33.10 46.91 37.91
N ASP A 65 -33.69 46.08 38.76
CA ASP A 65 -34.23 44.72 38.54
C ASP A 65 -33.29 43.57 38.10
N THR A 66 -33.39 42.46 38.84
CA THR A 66 -32.59 41.23 38.71
C THR A 66 -33.50 40.01 38.67
N VAL A 67 -33.30 39.13 37.69
CA VAL A 67 -33.84 37.76 37.64
C VAL A 67 -32.67 36.84 37.28
N GLY A 68 -32.49 35.76 38.04
CA GLY A 68 -31.47 34.74 37.78
C GLY A 68 -32.05 33.48 37.16
N THR A 69 -31.17 32.59 36.69
CA THR A 69 -31.52 31.22 36.26
C THR A 69 -30.36 30.27 36.58
N ASP A 70 -30.63 29.29 37.43
CA ASP A 70 -29.78 28.11 37.69
C ASP A 70 -29.98 27.01 36.63
N SER A 71 -29.08 26.02 36.65
CA SER A 71 -29.25 24.60 36.23
C SER A 71 -29.88 24.26 34.86
N ALA A 72 -29.17 23.50 34.02
CA ALA A 72 -29.76 22.85 32.84
C ALA A 72 -28.99 21.57 32.36
N ILE A 73 -29.03 20.48 33.13
CA ILE A 73 -28.73 19.10 32.64
C ILE A 73 -29.77 18.06 33.17
N ALA A 74 -30.77 18.47 33.97
CA ALA A 74 -31.68 17.54 34.68
C ALA A 74 -33.11 17.41 34.09
N ASP A 75 -33.47 18.17 33.04
CA ASP A 75 -34.87 18.28 32.60
C ASP A 75 -35.26 17.41 31.39
N ASP A 76 -34.32 16.94 30.57
CA ASP A 76 -34.66 16.23 29.31
C ASP A 76 -35.36 14.88 29.54
N GLU A 77 -34.97 14.14 30.58
CA GLU A 77 -35.61 12.86 30.94
C GLU A 77 -37.02 13.08 31.51
N ALA A 78 -37.22 14.11 32.34
CA ALA A 78 -38.52 14.46 32.88
C ALA A 78 -39.47 15.00 31.80
N LEU A 79 -38.94 15.66 30.77
CA LEU A 79 -39.69 16.09 29.59
C LEU A 79 -40.15 14.90 28.75
N ALA A 80 -39.27 13.90 28.52
CA ALA A 80 -39.60 12.70 27.76
C ALA A 80 -40.76 11.90 28.39
N TRP A 81 -40.76 11.73 29.72
CA TRP A 81 -41.85 11.06 30.44
C TRP A 81 -43.18 11.84 30.38
N LYS A 82 -43.14 13.18 30.45
CA LYS A 82 -44.35 14.02 30.28
C LYS A 82 -44.92 13.98 28.87
N LEU A 83 -44.07 13.91 27.85
CA LEU A 83 -44.52 13.78 26.46
C LEU A 83 -45.18 12.41 26.23
N ALA A 84 -44.63 11.33 26.77
CA ALA A 84 -45.26 10.01 26.72
C ALA A 84 -46.65 9.98 27.41
N GLU A 85 -46.81 10.69 28.53
CA GLU A 85 -48.09 10.85 29.22
C GLU A 85 -49.10 11.70 28.41
N GLN A 86 -48.64 12.77 27.74
CA GLN A 86 -49.48 13.58 26.85
C GLN A 86 -49.92 12.86 25.58
N ASP A 87 -49.08 11.99 25.02
CA ASP A 87 -49.41 11.14 23.86
C ASP A 87 -50.29 9.93 24.23
N GLY A 88 -50.73 9.82 25.50
CA GLY A 88 -51.68 8.82 25.97
C GLY A 88 -51.10 7.41 26.11
N LEU A 89 -49.78 7.28 26.22
CA LEU A 89 -49.10 6.01 26.46
C LEU A 89 -49.22 5.61 27.93
N ASP A 90 -49.36 4.31 28.20
CA ASP A 90 -49.37 3.79 29.58
C ASP A 90 -47.95 3.84 30.17
N VAL A 91 -47.66 4.96 30.81
CA VAL A 91 -46.36 5.28 31.43
C VAL A 91 -45.97 4.27 32.52
N GLU A 92 -46.96 3.67 33.19
CA GLU A 92 -46.77 2.68 34.24
C GLU A 92 -46.49 1.29 33.63
N ALA A 93 -47.11 0.93 32.52
CA ALA A 93 -46.73 -0.25 31.74
C ALA A 93 -45.32 -0.12 31.12
N LEU A 94 -44.94 1.07 30.64
CA LEU A 94 -43.59 1.36 30.14
C LEU A 94 -42.54 1.22 31.25
N ARG A 95 -42.78 1.82 32.43
CA ARG A 95 -41.92 1.61 33.61
C ARG A 95 -41.83 0.15 34.04
N ARG A 96 -42.91 -0.63 33.95
CA ARG A 96 -42.89 -2.06 34.25
C ARG A 96 -42.09 -2.86 33.22
N LEU A 97 -42.14 -2.50 31.94
CA LEU A 97 -41.33 -3.10 30.89
C LEU A 97 -39.83 -2.80 31.07
N GLU A 98 -39.48 -1.56 31.40
CA GLU A 98 -38.11 -1.14 31.68
C GLU A 98 -37.52 -1.84 32.92
N ASN A 99 -38.28 -1.88 34.02
CA ASN A 99 -37.87 -2.61 35.22
C ASN A 99 -37.88 -4.15 35.03
N ALA A 100 -38.73 -4.68 34.15
CA ALA A 100 -38.71 -6.10 33.78
C ALA A 100 -37.53 -6.44 32.85
N ALA A 101 -37.07 -5.50 32.02
CA ALA A 101 -35.86 -5.68 31.20
C ALA A 101 -34.61 -5.71 32.07
N SER A 102 -34.47 -4.79 33.03
CA SER A 102 -33.35 -4.78 33.99
C SER A 102 -33.35 -6.01 34.91
N ASN A 103 -34.52 -6.54 35.31
CA ASN A 103 -34.60 -7.75 36.14
C ASN A 103 -34.57 -9.07 35.34
N LYS A 104 -34.71 -9.07 34.00
CA LYS A 104 -34.56 -10.28 33.17
C LYS A 104 -33.10 -10.67 32.91
N ALA A 105 -32.13 -9.83 33.27
CA ALA A 105 -30.71 -10.12 33.11
C ALA A 105 -30.17 -11.14 34.14
N THR A 106 -30.97 -11.61 35.11
CA THR A 106 -30.46 -12.35 36.30
C THR A 106 -31.24 -13.60 36.72
N SER A 107 -31.79 -14.41 35.79
CA SER A 107 -32.11 -15.83 36.09
C SER A 107 -32.41 -16.72 34.87
N GLU A 108 -31.54 -17.70 34.55
CA GLU A 108 -31.87 -19.11 34.24
C GLU A 108 -30.57 -19.97 34.03
N PRO A 109 -30.62 -21.33 33.93
CA PRO A 109 -29.89 -22.16 34.89
C PRO A 109 -28.51 -22.70 34.47
N LYS A 110 -27.76 -23.14 35.50
CA LYS A 110 -26.39 -23.68 35.41
C LYS A 110 -26.33 -25.01 34.66
N THR A 111 -25.48 -25.06 33.63
CA THR A 111 -24.78 -26.30 33.22
C THR A 111 -23.27 -26.05 33.23
N SER A 112 -22.49 -27.05 33.63
CA SER A 112 -21.09 -26.87 34.04
C SER A 112 -20.13 -26.73 32.86
N ARG A 113 -19.42 -25.59 32.78
CA ARG A 113 -18.18 -25.46 31.98
C ARG A 113 -17.16 -24.63 32.75
N ASN A 114 -15.96 -25.18 32.91
CA ASN A 114 -14.82 -24.47 33.50
C ASN A 114 -14.45 -23.26 32.63
N GLN A 115 -14.42 -22.06 33.21
CA GLN A 115 -13.86 -20.86 32.58
C GLN A 115 -12.60 -20.41 33.31
N HIS A 116 -11.53 -20.21 32.54
CA HIS A 116 -10.36 -19.45 32.96
C HIS A 116 -10.74 -17.96 33.05
N ARG A 117 -10.20 -17.23 34.02
CA ARG A 117 -10.36 -15.78 34.12
C ARG A 117 -9.30 -15.06 33.28
N VAL A 118 -9.76 -14.27 32.31
CA VAL A 118 -9.01 -13.14 31.76
C VAL A 118 -9.27 -11.94 32.69
N ILE A 119 -8.27 -11.11 32.94
CA ILE A 119 -8.37 -9.93 33.81
C ILE A 119 -8.54 -8.68 32.92
N ASP A 120 -9.55 -7.88 33.24
CA ASP A 120 -9.85 -6.61 32.59
C ASP A 120 -8.90 -5.50 33.08
N VAL A 121 -8.53 -4.56 32.20
CA VAL A 121 -7.41 -3.62 32.41
C VAL A 121 -7.89 -2.17 32.63
N ASP A 122 -9.19 -1.90 32.48
CA ASP A 122 -9.74 -0.54 32.54
C ASP A 122 -10.19 -0.07 33.96
N LEU A 123 -9.73 -0.73 35.04
CA LEU A 123 -10.07 -0.39 36.44
C LEU A 123 -8.85 -0.01 37.31
N LEU A 124 -7.98 0.87 36.80
CA LEU A 124 -6.96 1.57 37.58
C LEU A 124 -6.80 3.02 37.08
N ASP A 125 -7.68 3.91 37.55
CA ASP A 125 -7.34 5.27 38.03
C ASP A 125 -8.62 6.05 38.34
N ASP A 126 -9.04 6.06 39.61
CA ASP A 126 -9.67 7.24 40.22
C ASP A 126 -9.52 7.25 41.75
N THR A 127 -9.75 8.41 42.35
CA THR A 127 -9.75 8.79 43.78
C THR A 127 -8.40 9.11 44.43
N GLY A 128 -8.08 10.41 44.41
CA GLY A 128 -7.26 11.04 45.42
C GLY A 128 -8.08 11.44 46.66
N GLU A 129 -7.64 10.93 47.81
CA GLU A 129 -7.77 11.48 49.19
C GLU A 129 -9.11 11.56 49.96
N HIS A 130 -9.01 11.05 51.20
CA HIS A 130 -9.68 11.45 52.44
C HIS A 130 -11.20 11.23 52.64
N SER A 131 -11.52 10.06 53.21
CA SER A 131 -12.44 9.97 54.35
C SER A 131 -11.88 9.03 55.43
N GLN A 132 -12.37 9.14 56.67
CA GLN A 132 -11.74 8.60 57.87
C GLN A 132 -12.40 7.32 58.42
N HIS A 133 -11.57 6.50 59.08
CA HIS A 133 -11.90 5.55 60.18
C HIS A 133 -12.74 4.28 59.93
N GLN A 134 -12.25 3.19 60.57
CA GLN A 134 -12.95 1.99 61.07
C GLN A 134 -13.56 1.05 60.00
N ASP A 135 -13.12 -0.20 59.79
CA ASP A 135 -12.51 -1.16 60.73
C ASP A 135 -11.53 -2.12 60.04
N ALA A 136 -10.41 -2.40 60.71
CA ALA A 136 -9.42 -3.38 60.28
C ALA A 136 -9.16 -4.40 61.41
N THR A 137 -9.58 -5.65 61.24
CA THR A 137 -9.00 -6.87 61.89
C THR A 137 -9.72 -8.17 61.44
N ALA A 138 -9.70 -8.49 60.15
CA ALA A 138 -10.10 -9.84 59.67
C ALA A 138 -9.39 -10.31 58.39
N ALA A 139 -9.02 -9.42 57.47
CA ALA A 139 -8.53 -9.78 56.13
C ALA A 139 -7.00 -9.99 56.00
N VAL A 140 -6.24 -9.98 57.11
CA VAL A 140 -4.76 -10.02 57.06
C VAL A 140 -4.19 -11.44 57.00
N ALA A 141 -4.91 -12.45 57.50
CA ALA A 141 -4.41 -13.83 57.54
C ALA A 141 -4.43 -14.57 56.18
N ALA A 142 -5.26 -14.13 55.21
CA ALA A 142 -5.45 -14.84 53.93
C ALA A 142 -4.55 -14.35 52.78
N ARG A 143 -3.84 -13.23 52.94
CA ARG A 143 -3.00 -12.64 51.87
C ARG A 143 -1.53 -13.08 51.87
N SER A 144 -1.08 -13.84 52.88
CA SER A 144 0.31 -14.28 53.01
C SER A 144 0.68 -15.58 52.26
N ALA A 145 -0.28 -16.24 51.60
CA ALA A 145 -0.09 -17.59 51.04
C ALA A 145 0.06 -17.65 49.50
N PHE A 146 -0.05 -16.52 48.79
CA PHE A 146 0.09 -16.46 47.31
C PHE A 146 1.17 -15.49 46.82
N GLY A 147 1.93 -14.89 47.75
CA GLY A 147 3.00 -13.93 47.46
C GLY A 147 4.41 -14.54 47.47
N SER A 148 4.62 -15.70 46.86
CA SER A 148 5.97 -16.27 46.66
C SER A 148 6.00 -17.31 45.53
N THR A 149 6.15 -16.84 44.28
CA THR A 149 6.58 -17.65 43.11
C THR A 149 6.76 -16.83 41.82
N PHE A 150 6.27 -15.58 41.74
CA PHE A 150 6.48 -14.69 40.59
C PHE A 150 7.53 -13.59 40.87
N ALA A 151 8.72 -14.00 41.30
CA ALA A 151 9.91 -13.17 41.41
C ALA A 151 11.07 -13.75 40.58
N GLY A 152 10.76 -14.20 39.36
CA GLY A 152 11.77 -14.42 38.33
C GLY A 152 12.15 -13.08 37.73
N SER A 153 13.42 -12.68 37.85
CA SER A 153 13.95 -11.57 37.06
C SER A 153 13.76 -11.87 35.58
N VAL A 154 13.08 -11.00 34.84
CA VAL A 154 12.95 -11.14 33.38
C VAL A 154 14.28 -10.78 32.75
N SER A 155 15.19 -11.75 32.70
CA SER A 155 16.27 -11.79 31.72
C SER A 155 15.67 -11.84 30.31
N ASP A 156 16.35 -11.25 29.34
CA ASP A 156 15.97 -11.40 27.93
C ASP A 156 15.85 -12.90 27.59
N ILE A 157 14.68 -13.30 27.09
CA ILE A 157 14.39 -14.68 26.74
C ILE A 157 15.25 -15.04 25.53
N ALA A 158 16.27 -15.87 25.75
CA ALA A 158 17.17 -16.34 24.70
C ALA A 158 16.48 -17.46 23.91
N TYR A 159 16.02 -17.13 22.70
CA TYR A 159 15.41 -18.08 21.78
C TYR A 159 16.46 -18.92 21.03
N SER A 160 16.13 -20.17 20.71
CA SER A 160 16.97 -21.01 19.85
C SER A 160 17.13 -20.43 18.43
N SER A 161 18.17 -20.88 17.72
CA SER A 161 18.40 -20.46 16.33
C SER A 161 17.31 -21.01 15.42
N LEU A 162 16.57 -20.11 14.79
CA LEU A 162 15.51 -20.44 13.81
C LEU A 162 16.07 -20.71 12.41
N ALA A 163 17.30 -20.26 12.13
CA ALA A 163 17.96 -20.34 10.82
C ALA A 163 18.31 -21.77 10.37
N VAL A 164 18.38 -22.71 11.32
CA VAL A 164 18.81 -24.10 11.11
C VAL A 164 17.89 -24.87 10.19
N ASP A 165 18.37 -25.99 9.64
CA ASP A 165 17.55 -26.84 8.78
C ASP A 165 16.28 -27.32 9.49
N PRO A 166 15.08 -27.24 8.86
CA PRO A 166 13.85 -27.64 9.52
C PRO A 166 13.80 -29.10 9.98
N VAL A 167 14.58 -30.02 9.39
CA VAL A 167 14.64 -31.41 9.84
C VAL A 167 15.53 -31.57 11.08
N SER A 168 16.54 -30.71 11.27
CA SER A 168 17.35 -30.68 12.50
C SER A 168 16.83 -29.72 13.58
N TYR A 169 15.84 -28.89 13.27
CA TYR A 169 15.25 -27.96 14.23
C TYR A 169 14.50 -28.69 15.36
N VAL A 170 14.99 -28.49 16.59
CA VAL A 170 14.37 -28.97 17.82
C VAL A 170 13.56 -27.84 18.45
N PHE A 171 12.32 -28.16 18.86
CA PHE A 171 11.48 -27.23 19.59
C PHE A 171 12.04 -26.98 21.00
N ASP A 172 12.16 -25.72 21.38
CA ASP A 172 12.46 -25.32 22.75
C ASP A 172 11.13 -25.18 23.52
N ASP A 173 10.71 -26.29 24.13
CA ASP A 173 9.41 -26.40 24.82
C ASP A 173 9.42 -25.76 26.22
N ASP A 174 10.59 -25.36 26.74
CA ASP A 174 10.73 -24.73 28.06
C ASP A 174 10.74 -23.19 28.00
N THR A 175 10.92 -22.60 26.82
CA THR A 175 11.03 -21.14 26.63
C THR A 175 9.86 -20.32 27.19
N TRP A 176 8.63 -20.82 27.04
CA TRP A 176 7.42 -20.24 27.62
C TRP A 176 6.37 -21.32 27.84
N ARG A 177 5.32 -21.03 28.63
CA ARG A 177 4.32 -22.03 29.02
C ARG A 177 3.55 -22.56 27.80
N PRO A 178 3.52 -23.89 27.56
CA PRO A 178 2.72 -24.46 26.49
C PRO A 178 1.23 -24.12 26.58
N ASN A 179 0.56 -24.05 25.43
CA ASN A 179 -0.85 -23.63 25.30
C ASN A 179 -1.17 -22.22 25.84
N THR A 180 -0.17 -21.35 26.03
CA THR A 180 -0.39 -19.91 26.26
C THR A 180 -0.10 -19.11 24.98
N PRO A 181 -0.74 -17.94 24.76
CA PRO A 181 -0.51 -17.14 23.57
C PRO A 181 0.98 -16.79 23.39
N VAL A 182 1.49 -16.95 22.18
CA VAL A 182 2.93 -16.78 21.90
C VAL A 182 3.37 -15.32 22.15
N PRO A 183 4.49 -15.09 22.87
CA PRO A 183 5.06 -13.76 23.05
C PRO A 183 5.44 -13.08 21.73
N TYR A 184 5.18 -11.78 21.62
CA TYR A 184 5.58 -11.00 20.44
C TYR A 184 7.11 -10.93 20.28
N SER A 185 7.86 -11.00 21.38
CA SER A 185 9.32 -11.11 21.36
C SER A 185 9.86 -12.33 20.58
N PHE A 186 9.12 -13.44 20.48
CA PHE A 186 9.48 -14.55 19.59
C PHE A 186 9.35 -14.16 18.11
N LEU A 187 8.32 -13.37 17.78
CA LEU A 187 8.13 -12.82 16.44
C LEU A 187 9.17 -11.73 16.12
N ALA A 188 9.55 -10.92 17.10
CA ALA A 188 10.65 -9.96 16.96
C ALA A 188 12.01 -10.66 16.73
N HIS A 189 12.29 -11.76 17.45
CA HIS A 189 13.47 -12.63 17.19
C HIS A 189 13.44 -13.24 15.79
N THR A 190 12.27 -13.71 15.35
CA THR A 190 12.05 -14.18 13.97
C THR A 190 12.41 -13.10 12.95
N LEU A 191 11.82 -11.91 13.09
CA LEU A 191 12.01 -10.78 12.17
C LEU A 191 13.46 -10.25 12.21
N SER A 192 14.11 -10.23 13.38
CA SER A 192 15.52 -9.89 13.54
C SER A 192 16.43 -10.89 12.81
N THR A 193 16.17 -12.19 12.96
CA THR A 193 16.91 -13.27 12.27
C THR A 193 16.77 -13.12 10.76
N LEU A 194 15.58 -12.75 10.27
CA LEU A 194 15.33 -12.49 8.84
C LEU A 194 16.08 -11.25 8.32
N SER A 195 16.00 -10.11 9.02
CA SER A 195 16.77 -8.90 8.67
C SER A 195 18.29 -9.12 8.69
N GLY A 196 18.79 -10.08 9.47
CA GLY A 196 20.21 -10.44 9.55
C GLY A 196 20.76 -11.24 8.36
N THR A 197 19.94 -11.67 7.40
CA THR A 197 20.38 -12.52 6.28
C THR A 197 19.88 -12.07 4.91
N ARG A 198 20.66 -12.39 3.87
CA ARG A 198 20.23 -12.32 2.45
C ARG A 198 19.99 -13.70 1.83
N SER A 199 20.24 -14.78 2.56
CA SER A 199 20.08 -16.13 2.04
C SER A 199 18.61 -16.55 2.03
N ARG A 200 18.05 -16.75 0.83
CA ARG A 200 16.68 -17.24 0.64
C ARG A 200 16.41 -18.56 1.38
N ILE A 201 17.41 -19.43 1.49
CA ILE A 201 17.32 -20.69 2.24
C ILE A 201 17.14 -20.41 3.73
N VAL A 202 17.99 -19.54 4.31
CA VAL A 202 17.90 -19.17 5.73
C VAL A 202 16.59 -18.45 6.04
N ILE A 203 16.11 -17.59 5.14
CA ILE A 203 14.79 -16.92 5.24
C ILE A 203 13.66 -17.94 5.32
N ILE A 204 13.64 -18.92 4.42
CA ILE A 204 12.61 -19.98 4.39
C ILE A 204 12.71 -20.86 5.65
N ASN A 205 13.91 -21.27 6.05
CA ASN A 205 14.13 -22.07 7.26
C ASN A 205 13.62 -21.34 8.52
N THR A 206 14.03 -20.08 8.70
CA THR A 206 13.63 -19.21 9.81
C THR A 206 12.11 -19.12 9.91
N LEU A 207 11.43 -18.79 8.81
CA LEU A 207 9.97 -18.74 8.78
C LEU A 207 9.34 -20.12 9.04
N THR A 208 9.88 -21.19 8.45
CA THR A 208 9.34 -22.56 8.60
C THR A 208 9.36 -22.99 10.06
N ASN A 209 10.50 -22.82 10.73
CA ASN A 209 10.68 -23.19 12.13
C ASN A 209 9.83 -22.30 13.05
N SER A 210 9.72 -21.01 12.76
CA SER A 210 8.85 -20.09 13.51
C SER A 210 7.38 -20.50 13.44
N LEU A 211 6.87 -20.79 12.24
CA LEU A 211 5.48 -21.22 12.03
C LEU A 211 5.20 -22.58 12.65
N ARG A 212 6.16 -23.52 12.59
CA ARG A 212 6.05 -24.82 13.30
C ARG A 212 5.95 -24.62 14.81
N THR A 213 6.81 -23.79 15.40
CA THR A 213 6.80 -23.51 16.84
C THR A 213 5.51 -22.83 17.28
N ILE A 214 5.02 -21.84 16.52
CA ILE A 214 3.73 -21.18 16.79
C ILE A 214 2.57 -22.19 16.70
N THR A 215 2.55 -23.02 15.65
CA THR A 215 1.51 -24.04 15.43
C THR A 215 1.50 -25.09 16.55
N LYS A 216 2.68 -25.56 16.98
CA LYS A 216 2.81 -26.53 18.07
C LYS A 216 2.40 -25.94 19.43
N GLN A 217 2.87 -24.72 19.75
CA GLN A 217 2.71 -24.14 21.08
C GLN A 217 1.34 -23.53 21.33
N HIS A 218 0.76 -22.85 20.33
CA HIS A 218 -0.56 -22.22 20.45
C HIS A 218 -1.15 -21.96 19.03
N PRO A 219 -1.90 -22.93 18.45
CA PRO A 219 -2.44 -22.84 17.09
C PRO A 219 -3.20 -21.53 16.79
N LEU A 220 -3.93 -20.97 17.76
CA LEU A 220 -4.69 -19.72 17.59
C LEU A 220 -3.78 -18.49 17.39
N SER A 221 -2.48 -18.57 17.69
CA SER A 221 -1.50 -17.52 17.36
C SER A 221 -1.05 -17.56 15.89
N LEU A 222 -1.31 -18.64 15.15
CA LEU A 222 -0.81 -18.82 13.77
C LEU A 222 -1.38 -17.77 12.81
N LEU A 223 -2.69 -17.54 12.84
CA LEU A 223 -3.35 -16.59 11.95
C LEU A 223 -2.91 -15.13 12.21
N PRO A 224 -2.94 -14.62 13.46
CA PRO A 224 -2.29 -13.35 13.83
C PRO A 224 -0.82 -13.26 13.44
N ALA A 225 -0.04 -14.33 13.59
CA ALA A 225 1.36 -14.35 13.17
C ALA A 225 1.53 -14.25 11.65
N LEU A 226 0.70 -14.95 10.87
CA LEU A 226 0.72 -14.86 9.41
C LEU A 226 0.42 -13.45 8.93
N TYR A 227 -0.59 -12.79 9.51
CA TYR A 227 -0.92 -11.39 9.20
C TYR A 227 0.22 -10.42 9.57
N LEU A 228 0.78 -10.56 10.77
CA LEU A 228 1.93 -9.74 11.19
C LEU A 228 3.18 -9.99 10.33
N LEU A 229 3.48 -11.23 9.93
CA LEU A 229 4.60 -11.59 9.06
C LEU A 229 4.39 -11.18 7.60
N SER A 230 3.15 -11.18 7.11
CA SER A 230 2.80 -10.65 5.78
C SER A 230 2.64 -9.13 5.76
N ASN A 231 2.70 -8.47 6.93
CA ASN A 231 2.51 -7.03 7.08
C ASN A 231 1.14 -6.58 6.52
N SER A 232 0.10 -7.37 6.78
CA SER A 232 -1.29 -7.05 6.44
C SER A 232 -2.19 -7.32 7.65
N LEU A 233 -3.39 -6.73 7.67
CA LEU A 233 -4.34 -6.88 8.80
C LEU A 233 -5.56 -7.74 8.47
N SER A 234 -5.78 -7.98 7.17
CA SER A 234 -6.95 -8.64 6.63
C SER A 234 -6.62 -9.10 5.20
N PRO A 235 -7.50 -9.86 4.55
CA PRO A 235 -7.40 -10.11 3.12
C PRO A 235 -7.44 -8.79 2.31
N PRO A 236 -6.81 -8.72 1.11
CA PRO A 236 -6.60 -7.47 0.38
C PRO A 236 -7.89 -6.85 -0.18
N TYR A 237 -8.94 -7.65 -0.37
CA TYR A 237 -10.28 -7.22 -0.77
C TYR A 237 -11.16 -6.79 0.41
N SER A 238 -10.66 -6.89 1.65
CA SER A 238 -11.34 -6.35 2.82
C SER A 238 -11.02 -4.86 2.97
N PRO A 239 -12.01 -3.96 3.19
CA PRO A 239 -11.78 -2.52 3.29
C PRO A 239 -11.18 -2.08 4.65
N ILE A 240 -10.45 -2.98 5.33
CA ILE A 240 -9.85 -2.75 6.64
C ILE A 240 -8.41 -2.26 6.45
N GLU A 241 -8.26 -0.93 6.45
CA GLU A 241 -6.97 -0.25 6.43
C GLU A 241 -6.56 0.15 7.85
N LEU A 242 -5.26 0.03 8.21
CA LEU A 242 -4.75 0.52 9.50
C LEU A 242 -5.08 2.01 9.71
N GLY A 243 -5.01 2.79 8.62
CA GLY A 243 -5.39 4.21 8.60
C GLY A 243 -4.62 5.03 9.64
N LEU A 244 -3.30 4.80 9.73
CA LEU A 244 -2.39 5.42 10.70
C LEU A 244 -1.38 6.29 9.94
N GLY A 245 -1.31 7.57 10.26
CA GLY A 245 -0.36 8.49 9.63
C GLY A 245 1.04 8.39 10.27
N PRO A 246 2.14 8.56 9.51
CA PRO A 246 3.49 8.63 10.05
C PRO A 246 3.66 9.64 11.19
N SER A 247 2.99 10.80 11.11
CA SER A 247 2.99 11.80 12.17
C SER A 247 2.36 11.33 13.48
N THR A 248 1.43 10.36 13.45
CA THR A 248 0.89 9.71 14.66
C THR A 248 1.93 8.78 15.29
N ILE A 249 2.65 8.02 14.46
CA ILE A 249 3.74 7.13 14.89
C ILE A 249 4.88 7.96 15.50
N THR A 250 5.32 9.04 14.84
CA THR A 250 6.35 9.94 15.38
C THR A 250 5.93 10.54 16.71
N LYS A 251 4.69 11.04 16.84
CA LYS A 251 4.21 11.62 18.10
C LYS A 251 4.23 10.61 19.24
N ALA A 252 3.84 9.37 18.97
CA ALA A 252 3.90 8.30 19.96
C ALA A 252 5.36 7.98 20.36
N ILE A 253 6.29 7.87 19.39
CA ILE A 253 7.73 7.73 19.67
C ILE A 253 8.25 8.93 20.49
N GLN A 254 7.84 10.14 20.14
CA GLN A 254 8.24 11.37 20.82
C GLN A 254 7.74 11.41 22.27
N HIS A 255 6.48 11.02 22.52
CA HIS A 255 5.91 10.98 23.86
C HIS A 255 6.58 9.89 24.72
N VAL A 256 6.79 8.69 24.17
CA VAL A 256 7.39 7.56 24.89
C VAL A 256 8.90 7.74 25.15
N SER A 257 9.62 8.40 24.25
CA SER A 257 11.07 8.64 24.39
C SER A 257 11.45 9.95 25.08
N GLY A 258 10.54 10.92 25.13
CA GLY A 258 10.83 12.28 25.59
C GLY A 258 11.78 13.09 24.67
N LEU A 259 12.17 12.54 23.51
CA LEU A 259 13.08 13.22 22.58
C LEU A 259 12.39 14.38 21.86
N THR A 260 13.19 15.36 21.42
CA THR A 260 12.68 16.47 20.61
C THR A 260 12.50 16.05 19.14
N PRO A 261 11.60 16.70 18.37
CA PRO A 261 11.45 16.39 16.94
C PRO A 261 12.74 16.54 16.14
N ALA A 262 13.63 17.47 16.51
CA ALA A 262 14.94 17.65 15.89
C ALA A 262 15.92 16.51 16.22
N ALA A 263 15.84 15.95 17.44
CA ALA A 263 16.64 14.78 17.80
C ALA A 263 16.17 13.54 17.01
N LEU A 264 14.86 13.30 16.95
CA LEU A 264 14.31 12.17 16.18
C LEU A 264 14.56 12.30 14.67
N ARG A 265 14.48 13.52 14.10
CA ARG A 265 14.85 13.78 12.70
C ARG A 265 16.31 13.39 12.45
N ARG A 266 17.25 13.80 13.31
CA ARG A 266 18.67 13.39 13.19
C ARG A 266 18.88 11.87 13.25
N LEU A 267 18.15 11.16 14.12
CA LEU A 267 18.18 9.69 14.14
C LEU A 267 17.69 9.12 12.80
N TYR A 268 16.62 9.67 12.23
CA TYR A 268 16.09 9.22 10.93
C TYR A 268 17.07 9.49 9.79
N ASN A 269 17.67 10.69 9.70
CA ASN A 269 18.68 10.99 8.67
C ASN A 269 19.91 10.06 8.75
N THR A 270 20.18 9.47 9.93
CA THR A 270 21.28 8.51 10.16
C THR A 270 20.89 7.06 9.82
N THR A 271 19.66 6.66 10.16
CA THR A 271 19.19 5.26 10.09
C THR A 271 18.37 4.94 8.82
N GLY A 272 17.66 5.93 8.27
CA GLY A 272 16.73 5.77 7.14
C GLY A 272 15.51 4.88 7.43
N ASP A 273 15.21 4.61 8.70
CA ASP A 273 14.18 3.67 9.14
C ASP A 273 13.48 4.10 10.44
N PRO A 274 12.13 4.20 10.47
CA PRO A 274 11.40 4.63 11.66
C PRO A 274 11.45 3.60 12.80
N GLY A 275 11.67 2.31 12.51
CA GLY A 275 11.83 1.27 13.53
C GLY A 275 13.18 1.36 14.23
N ASP A 276 14.26 1.60 13.48
CA ASP A 276 15.58 1.87 14.07
C ASP A 276 15.57 3.17 14.88
N VAL A 277 14.93 4.24 14.40
CA VAL A 277 14.69 5.46 15.19
C VAL A 277 13.98 5.15 16.51
N ALA A 278 12.92 4.36 16.48
CA ALA A 278 12.16 4.02 17.69
C ALA A 278 12.98 3.16 18.67
N PHE A 279 13.75 2.20 18.16
CA PHE A 279 14.64 1.36 18.95
C PHE A 279 15.72 2.20 19.65
N GLU A 280 16.43 3.06 18.90
CA GLU A 280 17.45 3.95 19.46
C GLU A 280 16.84 4.96 20.44
N ALA A 281 15.69 5.55 20.10
CA ALA A 281 14.98 6.49 20.96
C ALA A 281 14.51 5.85 22.29
N LYS A 282 14.09 4.58 22.27
CA LYS A 282 13.63 3.86 23.46
C LYS A 282 14.75 3.16 24.24
N SER A 283 15.94 2.98 23.66
CA SER A 283 17.07 2.26 24.28
C SER A 283 17.44 2.73 25.70
N ASN A 284 17.28 4.03 25.99
CA ASN A 284 17.59 4.63 27.29
C ASN A 284 16.36 4.84 28.20
N VAL A 285 15.16 4.50 27.74
CA VAL A 285 13.90 4.69 28.48
C VAL A 285 13.66 3.52 29.44
N ARG A 286 13.54 3.82 30.73
CA ARG A 286 13.22 2.83 31.77
C ARG A 286 11.84 3.11 32.35
N THR A 287 10.95 2.12 32.38
CA THR A 287 9.68 2.21 33.10
C THR A 287 9.88 1.86 34.57
N LEU A 288 9.22 2.60 35.48
CA LEU A 288 9.26 2.33 36.92
C LEU A 288 8.48 1.04 37.27
N ILE A 289 7.45 0.73 36.49
CA ILE A 289 6.63 -0.47 36.62
C ILE A 289 6.91 -1.38 35.42
N PRO A 290 7.14 -2.69 35.61
CA PRO A 290 7.27 -3.63 34.50
C PRO A 290 5.90 -3.88 33.85
N HIS A 291 5.79 -3.61 32.55
CA HIS A 291 4.61 -3.99 31.76
C HIS A 291 4.63 -5.49 31.45
N PRO A 292 3.44 -6.14 31.36
CA PRO A 292 3.30 -7.49 30.83
C PRO A 292 3.96 -7.63 29.44
N PRO A 293 4.45 -8.83 29.07
CA PRO A 293 4.99 -9.06 27.74
C PRO A 293 3.92 -8.84 26.67
N LEU A 294 4.32 -8.29 25.52
CA LEU A 294 3.46 -8.25 24.34
C LEU A 294 3.23 -9.68 23.84
N LEU A 295 2.03 -9.94 23.31
CA LEU A 295 1.62 -11.23 22.77
C LEU A 295 1.26 -11.04 21.30
N ILE A 296 1.58 -12.01 20.42
CA ILE A 296 1.29 -11.93 18.98
C ILE A 296 -0.18 -11.59 18.73
N ILE A 297 -1.09 -12.26 19.43
CA ILE A 297 -2.54 -12.04 19.32
C ILE A 297 -2.92 -10.62 19.78
N GLY A 298 -2.42 -10.19 20.95
CA GLY A 298 -2.73 -8.87 21.51
C GLY A 298 -2.20 -7.70 20.66
N VAL A 299 -1.05 -7.87 20.01
CA VAL A 299 -0.52 -6.89 19.03
C VAL A 299 -1.43 -6.83 17.81
N TYR A 300 -1.77 -7.99 17.21
CA TYR A 300 -2.67 -8.04 16.05
C TYR A 300 -4.05 -7.45 16.36
N GLU A 301 -4.69 -7.83 17.47
CA GLU A 301 -5.96 -7.26 17.92
C GLU A 301 -5.88 -5.74 18.13
N SER A 302 -4.75 -5.22 18.61
CA SER A 302 -4.55 -3.78 18.78
C SER A 302 -4.45 -3.06 17.44
N LEU A 303 -3.83 -3.66 16.42
CA LEU A 303 -3.83 -3.13 15.04
C LEU A 303 -5.24 -3.19 14.43
N VAL A 304 -6.00 -4.25 14.66
CA VAL A 304 -7.41 -4.36 14.24
C VAL A 304 -8.28 -3.29 14.91
N LYS A 305 -8.07 -3.01 16.21
CA LYS A 305 -8.74 -1.91 16.94
C LYS A 305 -8.36 -0.54 16.36
N ILE A 306 -7.09 -0.32 16.00
CA ILE A 306 -6.63 0.90 15.30
C ILE A 306 -7.31 1.05 13.93
N ALA A 307 -7.47 -0.03 13.16
CA ALA A 307 -8.11 0.00 11.84
C ALA A 307 -9.62 0.35 11.93
N HIS A 308 -10.32 -0.19 12.94
CA HIS A 308 -11.76 0.06 13.15
C HIS A 308 -12.08 1.43 13.77
N ALA A 309 -11.12 2.10 14.41
CA ALA A 309 -11.33 3.43 15.00
C ALA A 309 -11.59 4.50 13.92
N LYS A 310 -12.84 5.00 13.87
CA LYS A 310 -13.36 5.99 12.92
C LYS A 310 -14.14 7.10 13.65
N GLY A 311 -14.32 8.26 13.00
CA GLY A 311 -15.09 9.39 13.55
C GLY A 311 -14.27 10.38 14.40
N GLN A 312 -14.98 11.26 15.11
CA GLN A 312 -14.36 12.28 15.96
C GLN A 312 -13.61 11.63 17.14
N GLY A 313 -12.38 12.09 17.41
CA GLY A 313 -11.53 11.53 18.47
C GLY A 313 -10.71 10.30 18.07
N ALA A 314 -11.04 9.62 16.96
CA ALA A 314 -10.35 8.41 16.52
C ALA A 314 -8.83 8.57 16.36
N ALA A 315 -8.35 9.74 15.91
CA ALA A 315 -6.91 10.01 15.81
C ALA A 315 -6.17 9.91 17.17
N ASN A 316 -6.79 10.41 18.25
CA ASN A 316 -6.24 10.32 19.60
C ASN A 316 -6.33 8.88 20.13
N GLN A 317 -7.44 8.18 19.86
CA GLN A 317 -7.58 6.76 20.22
C GLN A 317 -6.50 5.90 19.56
N LYS A 318 -6.24 6.09 18.26
CA LYS A 318 -5.16 5.41 17.53
C LYS A 318 -3.79 5.74 18.14
N GLN A 319 -3.51 7.00 18.43
CA GLN A 319 -2.26 7.42 19.08
C GLN A 319 -2.07 6.73 20.45
N ASN A 320 -3.10 6.74 21.30
CA ASN A 320 -3.05 6.14 22.64
C ASN A 320 -2.80 4.62 22.58
N ILE A 321 -3.37 3.89 21.61
CA ILE A 321 -3.10 2.46 21.44
C ILE A 321 -1.63 2.25 21.02
N VAL A 322 -1.12 3.03 20.07
CA VAL A 322 0.29 2.96 19.64
C VAL A 322 1.24 3.26 20.81
N GLU A 323 0.95 4.27 21.62
CA GLU A 323 1.74 4.60 22.81
C GLU A 323 1.73 3.47 23.84
N LYS A 324 0.56 2.89 24.16
CA LYS A 324 0.45 1.74 25.08
C LYS A 324 1.30 0.55 24.59
N LEU A 325 1.28 0.25 23.29
CA LEU A 325 2.11 -0.81 22.69
C LEU A 325 3.62 -0.48 22.78
N LEU A 326 4.01 0.76 22.44
CA LEU A 326 5.41 1.20 22.46
C LEU A 326 6.00 1.22 23.86
N VAL A 327 5.24 1.65 24.88
CA VAL A 327 5.67 1.63 26.28
C VAL A 327 6.00 0.20 26.72
N ALA A 328 5.12 -0.76 26.38
CA ALA A 328 5.27 -2.17 26.75
C ALA A 328 6.39 -2.91 26.01
N ALA A 329 6.63 -2.59 24.73
CA ALA A 329 7.64 -3.23 23.87
C ALA A 329 9.07 -3.09 24.40
N LYS A 330 9.88 -4.15 24.32
CA LYS A 330 11.28 -4.22 24.80
C LYS A 330 12.23 -4.71 23.71
N GLY A 331 13.45 -4.17 23.69
CA GLY A 331 14.49 -4.57 22.71
C GLY A 331 13.99 -4.53 21.27
N GLU A 332 14.23 -5.62 20.53
CA GLU A 332 13.82 -5.79 19.13
C GLU A 332 12.32 -5.62 18.88
N GLU A 333 11.46 -5.85 19.88
CA GLU A 333 10.01 -5.63 19.73
C GLU A 333 9.70 -4.19 19.30
N VAL A 334 10.47 -3.21 19.80
CA VAL A 334 10.25 -1.78 19.49
C VAL A 334 10.47 -1.51 18.00
N ARG A 335 11.56 -2.04 17.43
CA ARG A 335 11.92 -1.90 16.02
C ARG A 335 10.83 -2.48 15.14
N PHE A 336 10.48 -3.75 15.37
CA PHE A 336 9.57 -4.47 14.50
C PHE A 336 8.11 -4.04 14.69
N LEU A 337 7.69 -3.64 15.89
CA LEU A 337 6.37 -3.04 16.12
C LEU A 337 6.20 -1.76 15.29
N VAL A 338 7.18 -0.86 15.30
CA VAL A 338 7.11 0.38 14.50
C VAL A 338 7.17 0.09 13.01
N ARG A 339 8.00 -0.86 12.56
CA ARG A 339 7.99 -1.27 11.16
C ARG A 339 6.66 -1.87 10.72
N THR A 340 5.97 -2.64 11.58
CA THR A 340 4.59 -3.11 11.34
C THR A 340 3.60 -1.94 11.29
N LEU A 341 3.69 -0.96 12.20
CA LEU A 341 2.82 0.23 12.22
C LEU A 341 3.02 1.14 10.99
N CYS A 342 4.25 1.20 10.47
CA CYS A 342 4.60 1.86 9.21
C CYS A 342 4.25 1.04 7.97
N LEU A 343 3.70 -0.17 8.13
CA LEU A 343 3.44 -1.15 7.07
C LEU A 343 4.69 -1.43 6.19
N ASN A 344 5.89 -1.50 6.78
CA ASN A 344 7.13 -1.79 6.06
C ASN A 344 8.16 -2.55 6.91
N LEU A 345 8.06 -3.88 6.96
CA LEU A 345 8.91 -4.75 7.81
C LEU A 345 10.41 -4.77 7.48
N ARG A 346 10.78 -4.63 6.20
CA ARG A 346 12.20 -4.64 5.71
C ARG A 346 13.03 -5.86 6.16
N VAL A 347 12.42 -7.05 6.13
CA VAL A 347 13.04 -8.32 6.57
C VAL A 347 13.51 -9.24 5.43
N GLY A 348 13.45 -8.81 4.17
CA GLY A 348 13.83 -9.64 3.01
C GLY A 348 12.89 -10.83 2.70
N ALA A 349 11.98 -11.19 3.61
CA ALA A 349 10.88 -12.10 3.34
C ALA A 349 9.76 -11.41 2.55
N VAL A 350 9.24 -12.11 1.55
CA VAL A 350 8.08 -11.70 0.75
C VAL A 350 6.95 -12.72 0.92
N ARG A 351 5.74 -12.38 0.47
CA ARG A 351 4.54 -13.25 0.48
C ARG A 351 4.81 -14.68 -0.02
N THR A 352 5.57 -14.84 -1.10
CA THR A 352 5.91 -16.17 -1.63
C THR A 352 6.87 -16.96 -0.72
N SER A 353 7.75 -16.29 0.04
CA SER A 353 8.59 -16.91 1.07
C SER A 353 7.74 -17.38 2.27
N LEU A 354 6.76 -16.57 2.70
CA LEU A 354 5.84 -16.93 3.77
C LEU A 354 4.96 -18.14 3.41
N LEU A 355 4.40 -18.18 2.20
CA LEU A 355 3.64 -19.34 1.70
C LEU A 355 4.53 -20.59 1.54
N THR A 356 5.78 -20.42 1.11
CA THR A 356 6.76 -21.51 1.07
C THR A 356 7.05 -22.07 2.46
N ALA A 357 7.20 -21.20 3.45
CA ALA A 357 7.44 -21.60 4.82
C ALA A 357 6.21 -22.25 5.48
N LEU A 358 5.00 -21.73 5.24
CA LEU A 358 3.75 -22.28 5.78
C LEU A 358 3.47 -23.69 5.24
N SER A 359 3.66 -23.91 3.94
CA SER A 359 3.51 -25.25 3.34
C SER A 359 4.52 -26.24 3.92
N ARG A 360 5.81 -25.87 4.02
CA ARG A 360 6.84 -26.70 4.66
C ARG A 360 6.56 -26.96 6.14
N ALA A 361 6.04 -25.96 6.86
CA ALA A 361 5.68 -26.08 8.26
C ALA A 361 4.57 -27.12 8.47
N VAL A 362 3.51 -27.08 7.66
CA VAL A 362 2.41 -28.05 7.71
C VAL A 362 2.85 -29.46 7.29
N VAL A 363 3.72 -29.60 6.28
CA VAL A 363 4.28 -30.90 5.86
C VAL A 363 5.03 -31.59 7.02
N LEU A 364 5.85 -30.83 7.76
CA LEU A 364 6.70 -31.32 8.85
C LEU A 364 6.02 -31.38 10.22
N THR A 365 4.98 -30.58 10.44
CA THR A 365 4.30 -30.45 11.73
C THR A 365 2.84 -30.08 11.48
N PRO A 366 2.01 -31.08 11.09
CA PRO A 366 0.57 -30.87 10.94
C PRO A 366 -0.07 -30.35 12.24
N PRO A 367 -1.13 -29.52 12.17
CA PRO A 367 -1.83 -29.08 13.37
C PRO A 367 -2.36 -30.26 14.18
N SER A 368 -2.14 -30.24 15.49
CA SER A 368 -2.54 -31.31 16.42
C SER A 368 -4.06 -31.45 16.59
N ASN A 369 -4.83 -30.46 16.12
CA ASN A 369 -6.28 -30.37 16.21
C ASN A 369 -7.02 -30.62 14.87
N LEU A 370 -6.36 -31.25 13.88
CA LEU A 370 -7.01 -31.58 12.62
C LEU A 370 -8.24 -32.49 12.85
N PRO A 371 -9.40 -32.18 12.24
CA PRO A 371 -10.63 -32.98 12.42
C PRO A 371 -10.55 -34.36 11.75
N VAL A 372 -9.62 -34.56 10.82
CA VAL A 372 -9.35 -35.83 10.14
C VAL A 372 -7.85 -36.16 10.29
N PRO A 373 -7.49 -37.37 10.76
CA PRO A 373 -6.09 -37.80 10.81
C PRO A 373 -5.43 -37.76 9.42
N VAL A 374 -4.16 -37.35 9.36
CA VAL A 374 -3.41 -37.31 8.10
C VAL A 374 -3.22 -38.75 7.57
N PRO A 375 -3.62 -39.07 6.32
CA PRO A 375 -3.44 -40.41 5.77
C PRO A 375 -1.96 -40.80 5.66
N SER A 376 -1.63 -42.06 5.97
CA SER A 376 -0.25 -42.61 5.99
C SER A 376 0.47 -42.65 4.64
N GLY A 377 -0.15 -42.13 3.57
CA GLY A 377 0.42 -41.96 2.23
C GLY A 377 0.08 -40.59 1.61
N SER A 378 -0.16 -39.58 2.44
CA SER A 378 -0.44 -38.21 1.98
C SER A 378 0.75 -37.62 1.20
N LEU A 379 0.51 -37.15 -0.02
CA LEU A 379 1.50 -36.46 -0.86
C LEU A 379 1.99 -35.11 -0.29
N TYR A 380 1.44 -34.68 0.86
CA TYR A 380 1.67 -33.38 1.48
C TYR A 380 2.06 -33.50 2.97
N HIS A 381 2.56 -34.65 3.41
CA HIS A 381 3.05 -34.86 4.78
C HIS A 381 4.30 -35.74 4.76
N ALA A 382 5.30 -35.37 5.56
CA ALA A 382 6.50 -36.18 5.76
C ALA A 382 6.33 -37.08 7.00
N SER A 383 6.39 -38.40 6.81
CA SER A 383 6.29 -39.35 7.91
C SER A 383 7.54 -39.33 8.80
N ASP A 384 7.38 -39.70 10.08
CA ASP A 384 8.51 -39.83 11.01
C ASP A 384 9.57 -40.82 10.51
N GLU A 385 9.14 -41.89 9.82
CA GLU A 385 10.05 -42.83 9.15
C GLU A 385 10.90 -42.12 8.10
N LEU A 386 10.29 -41.36 7.18
CA LEU A 386 11.01 -40.61 6.15
C LEU A 386 12.01 -39.63 6.78
N LEU A 387 11.57 -38.88 7.79
CA LEU A 387 12.41 -37.90 8.48
C LEU A 387 13.60 -38.57 9.20
N SER A 388 13.41 -39.76 9.77
CA SER A 388 14.47 -40.53 10.45
C SER A 388 15.57 -41.05 9.51
N ARG A 389 15.27 -41.20 8.21
CA ARG A 389 16.23 -41.64 7.19
C ARG A 389 17.12 -40.50 6.65
N ILE A 390 16.78 -39.24 6.92
CA ILE A 390 17.52 -38.08 6.41
C ILE A 390 18.83 -37.93 7.17
N THR A 391 19.93 -37.86 6.42
CA THR A 391 21.27 -37.64 6.97
C THR A 391 21.41 -36.20 7.43
N LEU A 392 21.55 -35.97 8.74
CA LEU A 392 21.78 -34.64 9.29
C LEU A 392 23.19 -34.14 8.90
N VAL A 393 23.24 -33.20 7.96
CA VAL A 393 24.47 -32.57 7.48
C VAL A 393 24.76 -31.32 8.33
N PRO A 394 25.95 -31.16 8.94
CA PRO A 394 26.33 -29.92 9.61
C PRO A 394 26.33 -28.73 8.64
N GLU A 395 25.82 -27.57 9.07
CA GLU A 395 25.65 -26.35 8.25
C GLU A 395 26.93 -25.88 7.52
N GLN A 396 28.10 -26.30 8.01
CA GLN A 396 29.43 -25.92 7.51
C GLN A 396 29.92 -26.83 6.36
N SER A 397 29.21 -27.92 6.03
CA SER A 397 29.58 -28.83 4.95
C SER A 397 29.30 -28.24 3.56
N LYS A 398 30.35 -27.85 2.85
CA LYS A 398 30.27 -27.45 1.43
C LYS A 398 30.15 -28.64 0.45
N LYS A 399 30.13 -29.88 0.94
CA LYS A 399 29.94 -31.07 0.07
C LYS A 399 28.45 -31.30 -0.16
N LYS A 400 28.03 -31.30 -1.43
CA LYS A 400 26.70 -31.79 -1.85
C LYS A 400 26.63 -33.30 -1.60
N ILE A 401 26.11 -33.67 -0.44
CA ILE A 401 25.77 -35.06 -0.12
C ILE A 401 24.48 -35.40 -0.86
N VAL A 402 24.47 -36.53 -1.58
CA VAL A 402 23.25 -37.06 -2.21
C VAL A 402 22.54 -37.90 -1.16
N ASP A 403 21.35 -37.48 -0.78
CA ASP A 403 20.50 -38.14 0.21
C ASP A 403 19.12 -38.39 -0.42
N PRO A 404 18.80 -39.64 -0.81
CA PRO A 404 17.53 -39.98 -1.44
C PRO A 404 16.30 -39.67 -0.57
N ALA A 405 16.40 -39.79 0.76
CA ALA A 405 15.30 -39.44 1.66
C ALA A 405 15.08 -37.92 1.71
N ARG A 406 16.16 -37.14 1.57
CA ARG A 406 16.06 -35.69 1.44
C ARG A 406 15.45 -35.26 0.10
N ASP A 407 15.78 -35.94 -0.99
CA ASP A 407 15.18 -35.69 -2.31
C ASP A 407 13.69 -36.06 -2.37
N GLU A 408 13.29 -37.14 -1.67
CA GLU A 408 11.88 -37.49 -1.44
C GLU A 408 11.15 -36.38 -0.66
N LEU A 409 11.70 -35.91 0.47
CA LEU A 409 11.14 -34.78 1.23
C LEU A 409 11.06 -33.49 0.39
N ASN A 410 12.08 -33.18 -0.41
CA ASN A 410 12.07 -32.02 -1.30
C ASN A 410 10.95 -32.11 -2.36
N THR A 411 10.61 -33.32 -2.80
CA THR A 411 9.49 -33.56 -3.73
C THR A 411 8.13 -33.29 -3.06
N ILE A 412 7.94 -33.75 -1.83
CA ILE A 412 6.75 -33.46 -1.00
C ILE A 412 6.63 -31.94 -0.77
N PHE A 413 7.73 -31.26 -0.42
CA PHE A 413 7.76 -29.80 -0.29
C PHE A 413 7.38 -29.11 -1.60
N ALA A 414 7.93 -29.50 -2.74
CA ALA A 414 7.60 -28.88 -4.03
C ALA A 414 6.10 -29.01 -4.35
N GLY A 415 5.50 -30.18 -4.09
CA GLY A 415 4.07 -30.42 -4.24
C GLY A 415 3.20 -29.55 -3.31
N ALA A 416 3.53 -29.54 -2.01
CA ALA A 416 2.80 -28.75 -1.01
C ALA A 416 2.93 -27.24 -1.23
N GLU A 417 4.13 -26.78 -1.60
CA GLU A 417 4.40 -25.39 -1.99
C GLU A 417 3.56 -24.97 -3.20
N ALA A 418 3.55 -25.79 -4.26
CA ALA A 418 2.79 -25.51 -5.47
C ALA A 418 1.28 -25.46 -5.19
N LEU A 419 0.77 -26.40 -4.38
CA LEU A 419 -0.63 -26.41 -3.96
C LEU A 419 -0.98 -25.17 -3.13
N LEU A 420 -0.24 -24.87 -2.06
CA LEU A 420 -0.56 -23.73 -1.20
C LEU A 420 -0.42 -22.38 -1.91
N LYS A 421 0.54 -22.26 -2.83
CA LYS A 421 0.65 -21.10 -3.73
C LYS A 421 -0.56 -21.02 -4.66
N LYS A 422 -0.98 -22.12 -5.31
CA LYS A 422 -2.20 -22.14 -6.16
C LYS A 422 -3.44 -21.74 -5.36
N VAL A 423 -3.62 -22.30 -4.16
CA VAL A 423 -4.73 -21.95 -3.25
C VAL A 423 -4.68 -20.48 -2.87
N TYR A 424 -3.58 -19.96 -2.30
CA TYR A 424 -3.51 -18.54 -1.92
C TYR A 424 -3.74 -17.60 -3.10
N VAL A 425 -3.22 -17.94 -4.28
CA VAL A 425 -3.39 -17.13 -5.47
C VAL A 425 -4.86 -17.10 -5.93
N GLN A 426 -5.58 -18.21 -5.75
CA GLN A 426 -7.03 -18.30 -5.98
C GLN A 426 -7.87 -17.80 -4.78
N HIS A 427 -7.23 -17.50 -3.66
CA HIS A 427 -7.86 -17.39 -2.35
C HIS A 427 -7.00 -16.59 -1.34
N PRO A 428 -6.64 -15.31 -1.62
CA PRO A 428 -5.57 -14.60 -0.90
C PRO A 428 -6.00 -14.10 0.49
N ASN A 429 -6.14 -15.03 1.42
CA ASN A 429 -6.69 -14.82 2.75
C ASN A 429 -6.15 -15.89 3.70
N TYR A 430 -5.50 -15.46 4.78
CA TYR A 430 -4.97 -16.38 5.77
C TYR A 430 -6.05 -16.91 6.71
N ASP A 431 -7.12 -16.15 7.00
CA ASP A 431 -8.30 -16.65 7.73
C ASP A 431 -8.82 -17.91 7.04
N HIS A 432 -9.20 -17.83 5.76
CA HIS A 432 -9.70 -18.97 5.00
C HIS A 432 -8.61 -19.97 4.57
N ILE A 433 -7.31 -19.76 4.77
CA ILE A 433 -6.31 -20.81 4.51
C ILE A 433 -5.98 -21.59 5.78
N THR A 434 -5.90 -20.90 6.91
CA THR A 434 -5.87 -21.54 8.23
C THR A 434 -7.22 -22.20 8.54
N GLN A 435 -8.32 -21.64 8.03
CA GLN A 435 -9.66 -22.22 8.07
C GLN A 435 -9.97 -23.13 6.89
N ALA A 436 -9.38 -23.12 5.68
CA ALA A 436 -9.69 -24.14 4.64
C ALA A 436 -9.11 -25.52 4.93
N LEU A 437 -8.42 -25.66 6.05
CA LEU A 437 -8.35 -26.91 6.82
C LEU A 437 -9.76 -27.34 7.36
N LEU A 438 -10.84 -26.60 7.01
CA LEU A 438 -12.23 -26.46 7.54
C LEU A 438 -13.13 -25.41 6.74
N GLU A 439 -13.07 -25.32 5.38
CA GLU A 439 -14.02 -24.61 4.43
C GLU A 439 -13.87 -23.07 4.07
N ALA A 440 -14.48 -22.57 2.95
CA ALA A 440 -13.97 -21.43 2.12
C ALA A 440 -14.92 -20.62 1.14
N GLY A 441 -14.49 -19.41 0.65
CA GLY A 441 -14.92 -18.72 -0.63
C GLY A 441 -14.38 -17.26 -0.90
N ILE A 442 -13.64 -16.93 -2.01
CA ILE A 442 -12.85 -15.65 -2.26
C ILE A 442 -12.51 -15.30 -3.77
N PRO A 443 -12.21 -14.01 -4.16
CA PRO A 443 -11.54 -13.57 -5.43
C PRO A 443 -10.08 -14.05 -5.75
N LEU A 444 -9.60 -13.77 -6.98
CA LEU A 444 -8.36 -14.33 -7.58
C LEU A 444 -7.29 -13.24 -7.87
N LEU A 445 -5.99 -13.48 -7.60
CA LEU A 445 -4.90 -12.56 -8.01
C LEU A 445 -4.73 -12.48 -9.55
N PRO A 446 -4.21 -11.37 -10.12
CA PRO A 446 -4.07 -11.22 -11.58
C PRO A 446 -2.79 -11.82 -12.18
N THR A 447 -2.81 -12.21 -13.46
CA THR A 447 -1.60 -12.58 -14.25
C THR A 447 -0.78 -11.33 -14.63
N LEU A 448 0.55 -11.40 -14.65
CA LEU A 448 1.47 -10.29 -14.95
C LEU A 448 2.34 -10.56 -16.20
N GLY A 449 2.62 -9.52 -16.99
CA GLY A 449 3.48 -9.61 -18.19
C GLY A 449 4.94 -9.25 -17.95
N SER A 450 5.85 -9.99 -18.61
CA SER A 450 7.30 -9.74 -18.62
C SER A 450 7.68 -8.57 -19.54
N PRO A 451 8.59 -7.66 -19.14
CA PRO A 451 9.06 -6.59 -20.03
C PRO A 451 9.92 -7.16 -21.17
N THR A 452 9.85 -6.53 -22.34
CA THR A 452 10.62 -6.84 -23.55
C THR A 452 10.93 -5.54 -24.31
N ARG A 453 12.09 -5.49 -24.99
CA ARG A 453 12.69 -4.27 -25.56
C ARG A 453 12.55 -4.10 -27.08
N SER A 454 12.16 -5.13 -27.83
CA SER A 454 11.91 -5.05 -29.27
C SER A 454 10.93 -6.11 -29.75
N LEU A 455 10.40 -5.97 -30.97
CA LEU A 455 9.64 -7.02 -31.64
C LEU A 455 10.52 -8.23 -32.00
N ASP A 456 11.80 -8.02 -32.34
CA ASP A 456 12.73 -9.14 -32.58
C ASP A 456 12.90 -10.03 -31.33
N GLU A 457 13.07 -9.45 -30.14
CA GLU A 457 13.15 -10.21 -28.88
C GLU A 457 11.87 -11.06 -28.63
N ILE A 458 10.70 -10.61 -29.12
CA ILE A 458 9.45 -11.37 -29.06
C ILE A 458 9.49 -12.57 -30.01
N TYR A 459 9.93 -12.37 -31.25
CA TYR A 459 10.05 -13.45 -32.24
C TYR A 459 11.15 -14.46 -31.87
N ASP A 460 12.29 -14.00 -31.34
CA ASP A 460 13.36 -14.89 -30.86
C ASP A 460 12.89 -15.74 -29.67
N ARG A 461 12.10 -15.16 -28.77
CA ARG A 461 11.58 -15.83 -27.55
C ARG A 461 10.41 -16.77 -27.81
N LEU A 462 9.51 -16.45 -28.74
CA LEU A 462 8.32 -17.26 -29.05
C LEU A 462 8.52 -18.18 -30.27
N GLY A 463 9.50 -17.89 -31.13
CA GLY A 463 9.79 -18.67 -32.33
C GLY A 463 8.60 -18.74 -33.29
N LEU A 464 8.12 -19.96 -33.53
CA LEU A 464 6.96 -20.25 -34.40
C LEU A 464 5.63 -20.36 -33.63
N LEU A 465 5.61 -20.04 -32.33
CA LEU A 465 4.40 -20.15 -31.51
C LEU A 465 3.43 -18.99 -31.80
N ALA A 466 2.16 -19.32 -32.06
CA ALA A 466 1.13 -18.34 -32.36
C ALA A 466 0.81 -17.46 -31.13
N PHE A 467 0.81 -16.14 -31.33
CA PHE A 467 0.47 -15.14 -30.32
C PHE A 467 -0.51 -14.10 -30.89
N THR A 468 -1.10 -13.29 -30.03
CA THR A 468 -1.80 -12.05 -30.40
C THR A 468 -1.11 -10.88 -29.75
N ALA A 469 -1.01 -9.78 -30.49
CA ALA A 469 -0.66 -8.47 -29.97
C ALA A 469 -1.96 -7.74 -29.65
N GLU A 470 -2.11 -7.27 -28.41
CA GLU A 470 -3.26 -6.49 -27.95
C GLU A 470 -2.79 -5.09 -27.52
N PHE A 471 -3.60 -4.07 -27.73
CA PHE A 471 -3.28 -2.71 -27.26
C PHE A 471 -3.11 -2.70 -25.74
N LYS A 472 -2.02 -2.09 -25.27
CA LYS A 472 -1.78 -1.83 -23.85
C LYS A 472 -2.33 -0.45 -23.48
N TYR A 473 -3.60 -0.41 -23.11
CA TYR A 473 -4.26 0.81 -22.65
C TYR A 473 -3.62 1.38 -21.36
N ASP A 474 -3.58 2.72 -21.23
CA ASP A 474 -3.19 3.47 -20.03
C ASP A 474 -4.43 3.74 -19.17
N GLY A 475 -4.79 2.78 -18.31
CA GLY A 475 -6.04 2.79 -17.54
C GLY A 475 -5.88 2.26 -16.13
N GLN A 476 -6.99 1.78 -15.56
CA GLN A 476 -7.00 1.06 -14.29
C GLN A 476 -7.58 -0.35 -14.49
N ARG A 477 -6.71 -1.36 -14.38
CA ARG A 477 -7.09 -2.78 -14.41
C ARG A 477 -8.18 -3.09 -13.38
N ALA A 478 -9.20 -3.81 -13.85
CA ALA A 478 -10.36 -4.21 -13.08
C ALA A 478 -10.70 -5.68 -13.34
N GLN A 479 -10.80 -6.46 -12.27
CA GLN A 479 -11.36 -7.81 -12.30
C GLN A 479 -12.84 -7.71 -11.91
N ILE A 480 -13.73 -7.91 -12.89
CA ILE A 480 -15.18 -7.77 -12.74
C ILE A 480 -15.78 -9.13 -12.45
N HIS A 481 -16.27 -9.32 -11.22
CA HIS A 481 -17.02 -10.47 -10.76
C HIS A 481 -18.51 -10.14 -10.83
N ALA A 482 -19.30 -11.02 -11.43
CA ALA A 482 -20.73 -10.82 -11.47
C ALA A 482 -21.51 -12.14 -11.38
N SER A 483 -22.64 -12.13 -10.70
CA SER A 483 -23.54 -13.29 -10.59
C SER A 483 -25.00 -12.89 -10.43
N LYS A 484 -25.90 -13.74 -10.92
CA LYS A 484 -27.34 -13.71 -10.64
C LYS A 484 -27.65 -14.53 -9.38
N ASP A 485 -28.39 -13.92 -8.46
CA ASP A 485 -29.03 -14.56 -7.32
C ASP A 485 -30.54 -14.59 -7.60
N GLY A 486 -30.97 -15.66 -8.28
CA GLY A 486 -32.28 -15.75 -8.93
C GLY A 486 -32.49 -14.73 -10.05
N ASP A 487 -33.74 -14.56 -10.49
CA ASP A 487 -34.10 -13.67 -11.60
C ASP A 487 -34.04 -12.16 -11.27
N LEU A 488 -33.89 -11.79 -9.99
CA LEU A 488 -34.15 -10.43 -9.51
C LEU A 488 -32.93 -9.68 -8.97
N ARG A 489 -31.87 -10.36 -8.52
CA ARG A 489 -30.71 -9.71 -7.90
C ARG A 489 -29.43 -10.04 -8.66
N VAL A 490 -28.82 -9.02 -9.24
CA VAL A 490 -27.46 -9.09 -9.78
C VAL A 490 -26.49 -8.61 -8.69
N ASN A 491 -25.53 -9.46 -8.32
CA ASN A 491 -24.38 -9.08 -7.52
C ASN A 491 -23.22 -8.74 -8.46
N VAL A 492 -22.55 -7.60 -8.23
CA VAL A 492 -21.38 -7.15 -8.99
C VAL A 492 -20.31 -6.71 -8.00
N LYS A 493 -19.08 -7.17 -8.22
CA LYS A 493 -17.88 -6.69 -7.53
C LYS A 493 -16.78 -6.37 -8.53
N ILE A 494 -16.09 -5.26 -8.31
CA ILE A 494 -15.03 -4.77 -9.20
C ILE A 494 -13.76 -4.63 -8.37
N PHE A 495 -12.75 -5.44 -8.64
CA PHE A 495 -11.50 -5.44 -7.86
C PHE A 495 -10.34 -4.81 -8.63
N SER A 496 -9.48 -4.06 -7.93
CA SER A 496 -8.26 -3.46 -8.50
C SER A 496 -7.19 -4.50 -8.80
N ARG A 497 -6.07 -4.10 -9.44
CA ARG A 497 -4.86 -4.93 -9.59
C ARG A 497 -4.37 -5.52 -8.26
N HIS A 498 -4.56 -4.79 -7.16
CA HIS A 498 -4.14 -5.18 -5.81
C HIS A 498 -5.30 -5.82 -5.00
N LEU A 499 -6.41 -6.14 -5.68
CA LEU A 499 -7.65 -6.71 -5.16
C LEU A 499 -8.48 -5.82 -4.25
N GLU A 500 -8.21 -4.51 -4.21
CA GLU A 500 -9.05 -3.55 -3.50
C GLU A 500 -10.45 -3.51 -4.13
N ASP A 501 -11.50 -3.46 -3.30
CA ASP A 501 -12.87 -3.31 -3.80
C ASP A 501 -13.10 -1.87 -4.32
N MET A 502 -13.30 -1.76 -5.63
CA MET A 502 -13.58 -0.52 -6.36
C MET A 502 -15.06 -0.40 -6.78
N THR A 503 -15.95 -1.24 -6.27
CA THR A 503 -17.35 -1.29 -6.73
C THR A 503 -18.05 0.08 -6.56
N ASP A 504 -17.84 0.73 -5.42
CA ASP A 504 -18.43 2.05 -5.10
C ASP A 504 -17.78 3.22 -5.86
N LYS A 505 -16.68 2.97 -6.58
CA LYS A 505 -16.02 3.93 -7.48
C LYS A 505 -16.65 3.93 -8.89
N TYR A 506 -17.26 2.81 -9.29
CA TYR A 506 -17.73 2.56 -10.65
C TYR A 506 -19.20 2.05 -10.72
N PRO A 507 -20.18 2.81 -10.18
CA PRO A 507 -21.59 2.41 -10.22
C PRO A 507 -22.15 2.38 -11.67
N ASP A 508 -21.54 3.13 -12.59
CA ASP A 508 -21.78 3.07 -14.03
C ASP A 508 -21.39 1.71 -14.63
N ILE A 509 -20.29 1.10 -14.18
CA ILE A 509 -19.90 -0.26 -14.59
C ILE A 509 -20.85 -1.30 -13.97
N VAL A 510 -21.33 -1.08 -12.74
CA VAL A 510 -22.36 -1.94 -12.13
C VAL A 510 -23.65 -1.92 -12.98
N LEU A 511 -24.08 -0.74 -13.44
CA LEU A 511 -25.23 -0.61 -14.35
C LEU A 511 -24.99 -1.26 -15.72
N LEU A 512 -23.79 -1.13 -16.28
CA LEU A 512 -23.37 -1.80 -17.52
C LEU A 512 -23.45 -3.32 -17.40
N VAL A 513 -22.94 -3.89 -16.30
CA VAL A 513 -23.01 -5.34 -16.00
C VAL A 513 -24.46 -5.82 -15.84
N GLN A 514 -25.32 -5.03 -15.18
CA GLN A 514 -26.76 -5.32 -15.16
C GLN A 514 -27.38 -5.26 -16.58
N GLY A 515 -26.91 -4.35 -17.44
CA GLY A 515 -27.28 -4.30 -18.85
C GLY A 515 -26.93 -5.57 -19.61
N ILE A 516 -25.69 -6.08 -19.43
CA ILE A 516 -25.23 -7.36 -19.97
C ILE A 516 -26.15 -8.50 -19.53
N PHE A 517 -26.46 -8.62 -18.23
CA PHE A 517 -27.35 -9.69 -17.76
C PHE A 517 -28.81 -9.62 -18.26
N ARG A 518 -29.29 -8.42 -18.64
CA ARG A 518 -30.61 -8.23 -19.27
C ARG A 518 -30.60 -8.59 -20.75
N SER A 519 -29.54 -8.24 -21.48
CA SER A 519 -29.39 -8.60 -22.91
C SER A 519 -28.94 -10.06 -23.12
N ARG A 520 -28.36 -10.67 -22.08
CA ARG A 520 -27.88 -12.06 -22.03
C ARG A 520 -28.51 -12.84 -20.88
N PRO A 521 -29.79 -13.27 -20.99
CA PRO A 521 -30.45 -14.10 -19.98
C PRO A 521 -29.69 -15.39 -19.68
N GLU A 522 -29.00 -15.95 -20.68
CA GLU A 522 -28.25 -17.20 -20.63
C GLU A 522 -27.02 -17.16 -19.71
N VAL A 523 -26.44 -15.97 -19.47
CA VAL A 523 -25.29 -15.81 -18.57
C VAL A 523 -25.78 -15.72 -17.12
N GLN A 524 -25.25 -16.56 -16.24
CA GLN A 524 -25.58 -16.65 -14.82
C GLN A 524 -24.47 -16.07 -13.94
N SER A 525 -23.20 -16.29 -14.29
CA SER A 525 -22.06 -15.72 -13.56
C SER A 525 -20.83 -15.59 -14.44
N PHE A 526 -19.93 -14.67 -14.11
CA PHE A 526 -18.64 -14.54 -14.80
C PHE A 526 -17.58 -13.83 -13.96
N ILE A 527 -16.32 -14.05 -14.34
CA ILE A 527 -15.17 -13.24 -13.89
C ILE A 527 -14.40 -12.80 -15.14
N ILE A 528 -14.43 -11.50 -15.44
CA ILE A 528 -13.73 -10.87 -16.58
C ILE A 528 -12.54 -10.06 -16.07
N ASP A 529 -11.42 -10.10 -16.80
CA ASP A 529 -10.24 -9.27 -16.58
C ASP A 529 -10.19 -8.20 -17.70
N ALA A 530 -10.15 -6.93 -17.30
CA ALA A 530 -10.33 -5.79 -18.18
C ALA A 530 -9.50 -4.57 -17.73
N GLU A 531 -9.31 -3.61 -18.63
CA GLU A 531 -8.78 -2.28 -18.28
C GLU A 531 -9.92 -1.25 -18.34
N ILE A 532 -10.14 -0.50 -17.26
CA ILE A 532 -11.06 0.65 -17.26
C ILE A 532 -10.29 1.86 -17.78
N VAL A 533 -10.79 2.50 -18.83
CA VAL A 533 -10.13 3.60 -19.53
C VAL A 533 -11.10 4.77 -19.65
N ALA A 534 -10.63 5.99 -19.41
CA ALA A 534 -11.46 7.19 -19.62
C ALA A 534 -11.70 7.39 -21.12
N ILE A 535 -12.93 7.76 -21.50
CA ILE A 535 -13.30 7.99 -22.91
C ILE A 535 -14.02 9.32 -23.10
N ASN A 536 -13.92 9.87 -24.30
CA ASN A 536 -14.77 10.97 -24.73
C ASN A 536 -16.21 10.44 -24.98
N PRO A 537 -17.23 11.05 -24.35
CA PRO A 537 -18.63 10.61 -24.49
C PRO A 537 -19.20 10.71 -25.92
N VAL A 538 -18.61 11.53 -26.79
CA VAL A 538 -19.15 11.83 -28.13
C VAL A 538 -18.65 10.84 -29.17
N ASP A 539 -17.33 10.72 -29.33
CA ASP A 539 -16.68 9.91 -30.36
C ASP A 539 -16.11 8.57 -29.83
N GLY A 540 -15.96 8.41 -28.51
CA GLY A 540 -15.36 7.22 -27.90
C GLY A 540 -13.82 7.21 -27.89
N SER A 541 -13.16 8.31 -28.29
CA SER A 541 -11.71 8.45 -28.21
C SER A 541 -11.19 8.25 -26.78
N ILE A 542 -10.01 7.63 -26.69
CA ILE A 542 -9.35 7.30 -25.43
C ILE A 542 -8.76 8.56 -24.79
N LYS A 543 -8.89 8.68 -23.47
CA LYS A 543 -8.29 9.73 -22.64
C LYS A 543 -7.21 9.14 -21.74
N THR A 544 -6.29 10.00 -21.31
CA THR A 544 -5.13 9.62 -20.48
C THR A 544 -5.54 9.09 -19.09
N PHE A 545 -4.66 8.31 -18.44
CA PHE A 545 -4.84 7.91 -17.04
C PHE A 545 -4.98 9.12 -16.09
N GLN A 546 -4.35 10.26 -16.40
CA GLN A 546 -4.51 11.49 -15.59
C GLN A 546 -5.96 12.02 -15.61
N GLU A 547 -6.70 11.82 -16.70
CA GLU A 547 -8.13 12.14 -16.71
C GLU A 547 -8.98 11.11 -15.95
N LEU A 548 -8.63 9.82 -16.06
CA LEU A 548 -9.29 8.75 -15.29
C LEU A 548 -9.12 8.92 -13.77
N SER A 549 -7.94 9.38 -13.33
CA SER A 549 -7.62 9.55 -11.91
C SER A 549 -8.44 10.65 -11.23
N ASN A 550 -8.99 11.59 -12.01
CA ASN A 550 -9.89 12.66 -11.53
C ASN A 550 -11.29 12.15 -11.12
N ARG A 551 -11.62 10.87 -11.33
CA ARG A 551 -12.84 10.27 -10.78
C ARG A 551 -12.77 10.17 -9.25
N ALA A 552 -13.86 10.53 -8.58
CA ALA A 552 -14.02 10.35 -7.14
C ALA A 552 -13.78 8.89 -6.72
N ARG A 553 -13.23 8.68 -5.51
CA ARG A 553 -12.64 7.38 -5.11
C ARG A 553 -13.59 6.42 -4.38
N LYS A 554 -14.60 6.93 -3.66
CA LYS A 554 -15.54 6.17 -2.82
C LYS A 554 -16.92 6.86 -2.88
N ASP A 555 -17.99 6.08 -2.64
CA ASP A 555 -19.39 6.55 -2.55
C ASP A 555 -19.87 7.37 -3.76
N VAL A 556 -19.44 7.00 -4.97
CA VAL A 556 -19.78 7.74 -6.20
C VAL A 556 -21.24 7.49 -6.58
N LYS A 557 -22.00 8.55 -6.86
CA LYS A 557 -23.35 8.43 -7.45
C LYS A 557 -23.29 8.52 -8.97
N VAL A 558 -24.20 7.81 -9.63
CA VAL A 558 -24.29 7.77 -11.11
C VAL A 558 -24.42 9.18 -11.71
N ASP A 559 -25.25 10.03 -11.11
CA ASP A 559 -25.51 11.40 -11.59
C ASP A 559 -24.36 12.38 -11.34
N GLU A 560 -23.35 11.99 -10.55
CA GLU A 560 -22.17 12.81 -10.22
C GLU A 560 -20.95 12.47 -11.10
N ILE A 561 -21.08 11.52 -12.04
CA ILE A 561 -19.99 11.07 -12.92
C ILE A 561 -19.72 12.11 -14.02
N LYS A 562 -18.51 12.68 -14.01
CA LYS A 562 -18.03 13.62 -15.04
C LYS A 562 -17.10 13.01 -16.09
N VAL A 563 -16.53 11.83 -15.81
CA VAL A 563 -15.54 11.16 -16.67
C VAL A 563 -16.12 9.79 -17.08
N PRO A 564 -16.73 9.69 -18.27
CA PRO A 564 -17.19 8.43 -18.84
C PRO A 564 -16.02 7.47 -19.05
N VAL A 565 -16.31 6.17 -19.01
CA VAL A 565 -15.29 5.11 -19.16
C VAL A 565 -15.73 4.02 -20.13
N CYS A 566 -14.76 3.36 -20.75
CA CYS A 566 -14.96 2.06 -21.37
C CYS A 566 -14.25 0.98 -20.55
N VAL A 567 -14.89 -0.19 -20.47
CA VAL A 567 -14.30 -1.44 -19.99
C VAL A 567 -13.77 -2.18 -21.20
N PHE A 568 -12.45 -2.17 -21.40
CA PHE A 568 -11.78 -2.94 -22.46
C PHE A 568 -11.40 -4.33 -21.91
N ALA A 569 -12.25 -5.33 -22.17
CA ALA A 569 -12.08 -6.69 -21.69
C ALA A 569 -11.03 -7.46 -22.51
N PHE A 570 -10.18 -8.23 -21.83
CA PHE A 570 -9.04 -8.93 -22.44
C PHE A 570 -8.80 -10.37 -21.97
N ASP A 571 -9.51 -10.85 -20.93
CA ASP A 571 -9.54 -12.28 -20.57
C ASP A 571 -10.83 -12.65 -19.82
N LEU A 572 -11.15 -13.95 -19.78
CA LEU A 572 -12.31 -14.52 -19.10
C LEU A 572 -11.85 -15.68 -18.21
N MET A 573 -11.99 -15.52 -16.91
CA MET A 573 -11.43 -16.41 -15.89
C MET A 573 -12.43 -17.45 -15.39
N CYS A 574 -13.72 -17.11 -15.41
CA CYS A 574 -14.84 -17.96 -15.02
C CYS A 574 -16.10 -17.59 -15.82
N LEU A 575 -16.93 -18.58 -16.14
CA LEU A 575 -18.23 -18.40 -16.79
C LEU A 575 -19.21 -19.48 -16.32
N ASP A 576 -20.38 -19.06 -15.86
CA ASP A 576 -21.51 -19.92 -15.46
C ASP A 576 -21.12 -21.04 -14.46
N GLY A 577 -20.17 -20.74 -13.57
CA GLY A 577 -19.60 -21.66 -12.58
C GLY A 577 -18.39 -22.47 -13.07
N GLU A 578 -18.07 -22.46 -14.37
CA GLU A 578 -16.88 -23.11 -14.91
C GLU A 578 -15.63 -22.23 -14.76
N ILE A 579 -14.59 -22.76 -14.11
CA ILE A 579 -13.27 -22.13 -13.98
C ILE A 579 -12.47 -22.37 -15.26
N LEU A 580 -12.10 -21.30 -15.97
CA LEU A 580 -11.46 -21.38 -17.30
C LEU A 580 -9.93 -21.27 -17.26
N LEU A 581 -9.31 -21.07 -16.09
CA LEU A 581 -7.89 -20.73 -15.92
C LEU A 581 -6.92 -21.69 -16.64
N GLU A 582 -7.25 -22.99 -16.68
CA GLU A 582 -6.40 -24.05 -17.26
C GLU A 582 -6.61 -24.25 -18.77
N ARG A 583 -7.59 -23.56 -19.39
CA ARG A 583 -7.80 -23.54 -20.85
C ARG A 583 -6.80 -22.63 -21.56
N SER A 584 -6.54 -22.85 -22.85
CA SER A 584 -5.64 -21.97 -23.64
C SER A 584 -6.22 -20.56 -23.79
N PHE A 585 -5.37 -19.54 -23.99
CA PHE A 585 -5.84 -18.17 -24.13
C PHE A 585 -6.78 -18.02 -25.34
N ARG A 586 -6.50 -18.70 -26.46
CA ARG A 586 -7.40 -18.74 -27.62
C ARG A 586 -8.82 -19.17 -27.23
N GLN A 587 -8.96 -20.21 -26.40
CA GLN A 587 -10.25 -20.70 -25.92
C GLN A 587 -10.97 -19.71 -24.98
N ARG A 588 -10.27 -19.13 -24.00
CA ARG A 588 -10.86 -18.15 -23.06
C ARG A 588 -11.33 -16.89 -23.79
N ARG A 589 -10.51 -16.41 -24.73
CA ARG A 589 -10.76 -15.22 -25.56
C ARG A 589 -11.90 -15.42 -26.55
N ALA A 590 -12.03 -16.62 -27.15
CA ALA A 590 -13.17 -16.96 -28.01
C ALA A 590 -14.49 -16.88 -27.21
N LEU A 591 -14.54 -17.50 -26.04
CA LEU A 591 -15.72 -17.44 -25.15
C LEU A 591 -16.04 -16.02 -24.69
N LEU A 592 -15.03 -15.20 -24.38
CA LEU A 592 -15.20 -13.79 -24.05
C LEU A 592 -15.90 -13.04 -25.19
N ARG A 593 -15.37 -13.15 -26.42
CA ARG A 593 -15.91 -12.47 -27.62
C ARG A 593 -17.30 -12.97 -28.02
N GLU A 594 -17.57 -14.26 -27.86
CA GLU A 594 -18.86 -14.88 -28.18
C GLU A 594 -19.97 -14.48 -27.21
N ARG A 595 -19.70 -14.56 -25.89
CA ARG A 595 -20.72 -14.38 -24.85
C ARG A 595 -20.89 -12.92 -24.43
N PHE A 596 -19.87 -12.07 -24.63
CA PHE A 596 -19.86 -10.66 -24.24
C PHE A 596 -19.47 -9.76 -25.42
N PRO A 597 -20.29 -9.64 -26.48
CA PRO A 597 -19.99 -8.70 -27.56
C PRO A 597 -20.01 -7.24 -27.07
N PRO A 598 -19.41 -6.29 -27.82
CA PRO A 598 -19.45 -4.86 -27.53
C PRO A 598 -20.84 -4.34 -27.16
N LEU A 599 -20.90 -3.51 -26.12
CA LEU A 599 -22.12 -2.89 -25.63
C LEU A 599 -21.90 -1.39 -25.40
N HIS A 600 -22.47 -0.59 -26.29
CA HIS A 600 -22.40 0.88 -26.24
C HIS A 600 -23.81 1.43 -25.93
N PRO A 601 -24.12 1.80 -24.68
CA PRO A 601 -25.42 2.39 -24.35
C PRO A 601 -25.62 3.74 -25.06
N GLU A 602 -26.87 4.06 -25.43
CA GLU A 602 -27.22 5.35 -26.06
C GLU A 602 -26.94 6.57 -25.15
N ARG A 603 -26.96 6.35 -23.83
CA ARG A 603 -26.67 7.38 -22.82
C ARG A 603 -25.17 7.66 -22.81
N LYS A 604 -24.76 8.84 -23.29
CA LYS A 604 -23.35 9.21 -23.53
C LYS A 604 -22.47 9.22 -22.27
N ASP A 605 -23.07 9.36 -21.10
CA ASP A 605 -22.45 9.34 -19.77
C ASP A 605 -22.34 7.93 -19.16
N ALA A 606 -22.97 6.92 -19.76
CA ALA A 606 -22.89 5.54 -19.30
C ALA A 606 -21.56 4.89 -19.68
N ALA A 607 -21.10 3.95 -18.85
CA ALA A 607 -19.95 3.12 -19.17
C ALA A 607 -20.22 2.27 -20.43
N ARG A 608 -19.20 2.09 -21.26
CA ARG A 608 -19.21 1.20 -22.44
C ARG A 608 -18.47 -0.10 -22.14
N PHE A 609 -18.77 -1.16 -22.89
CA PHE A 609 -18.01 -2.40 -22.92
C PHE A 609 -17.46 -2.65 -24.33
N ASP A 610 -16.18 -2.94 -24.44
CA ASP A 610 -15.50 -3.33 -25.67
C ASP A 610 -14.47 -4.44 -25.38
N HIS A 611 -13.97 -5.06 -26.44
CA HIS A 611 -12.75 -5.86 -26.36
C HIS A 611 -11.52 -5.00 -26.64
N VAL A 612 -10.38 -5.39 -26.08
CA VAL A 612 -9.09 -4.82 -26.51
C VAL A 612 -8.88 -5.02 -28.01
N GLN A 613 -8.39 -3.97 -28.69
CA GLN A 613 -7.96 -4.08 -30.09
C GLN A 613 -6.78 -5.05 -30.20
N SER A 614 -6.72 -5.81 -31.30
CA SER A 614 -5.69 -6.83 -31.49
C SER A 614 -5.31 -7.12 -32.93
N CYS A 615 -4.11 -7.64 -33.12
CA CYS A 615 -3.61 -8.25 -34.35
C CYS A 615 -2.97 -9.60 -34.03
N GLU A 616 -3.22 -10.61 -34.85
CA GLU A 616 -2.80 -11.99 -34.58
C GLU A 616 -1.51 -12.30 -35.34
N SER A 617 -0.53 -12.99 -34.73
CA SER A 617 0.77 -13.28 -35.37
C SER A 617 0.64 -14.14 -36.63
N GLU A 618 -0.49 -14.83 -36.76
CA GLU A 618 -0.90 -15.63 -37.91
C GLU A 618 -1.19 -14.76 -39.16
N ASP A 619 -1.47 -13.46 -38.98
CA ASP A 619 -1.62 -12.46 -40.05
C ASP A 619 -0.25 -11.99 -40.62
N GLY A 620 0.85 -12.37 -39.98
CA GLY A 620 2.22 -12.12 -40.44
C GLY A 620 2.95 -10.97 -39.72
N ARG A 621 4.28 -10.97 -39.84
CA ARG A 621 5.16 -10.02 -39.13
C ARG A 621 4.92 -8.56 -39.55
N GLU A 622 4.58 -8.30 -40.80
CA GLU A 622 4.28 -6.95 -41.32
C GLU A 622 3.02 -6.37 -40.67
N ALA A 623 1.97 -7.18 -40.49
CA ALA A 623 0.74 -6.76 -39.82
C ALA A 623 0.97 -6.41 -38.33
N ILE A 624 1.82 -7.19 -37.64
CA ILE A 624 2.21 -6.90 -36.26
C ILE A 624 3.05 -5.60 -36.15
N GLU A 625 3.92 -5.32 -37.12
CA GLU A 625 4.67 -4.05 -37.18
C GLU A 625 3.74 -2.86 -37.46
N GLU A 626 2.82 -2.95 -38.42
CA GLU A 626 1.81 -1.92 -38.68
C GLU A 626 0.92 -1.68 -37.44
N PHE A 627 0.52 -2.76 -36.76
CA PHE A 627 -0.25 -2.67 -35.51
C PHE A 627 0.55 -2.03 -34.37
N TRP A 628 1.87 -2.27 -34.30
CA TRP A 628 2.77 -1.59 -33.37
C TRP A 628 2.90 -0.10 -33.67
N GLN A 629 3.06 0.30 -34.94
CA GLN A 629 3.04 1.71 -35.34
C GLN A 629 1.68 2.36 -35.04
N THR A 630 0.58 1.64 -35.21
CA THR A 630 -0.77 2.13 -34.84
C THR A 630 -0.89 2.32 -33.33
N ALA A 631 -0.37 1.39 -32.52
CA ALA A 631 -0.35 1.50 -31.06
C ALA A 631 0.49 2.70 -30.59
N LEU A 632 1.68 2.91 -31.18
CA LEU A 632 2.57 4.05 -30.90
C LEU A 632 1.98 5.41 -31.25
N ASN A 633 1.14 5.46 -32.29
CA ASN A 633 0.41 6.65 -32.73
C ASN A 633 -0.98 6.79 -32.06
N SER A 634 -1.24 6.03 -31.00
CA SER A 634 -2.46 6.09 -30.20
C SER A 634 -2.14 6.47 -28.75
N SER A 635 -3.16 6.81 -27.95
CA SER A 635 -3.02 7.08 -26.51
C SER A 635 -2.85 5.81 -25.65
N CYS A 636 -2.13 4.81 -26.14
CA CYS A 636 -1.80 3.57 -25.44
C CYS A 636 -0.32 3.55 -25.02
N GLU A 637 0.03 2.77 -23.99
CA GLU A 637 1.43 2.60 -23.54
C GLU A 637 2.28 1.76 -24.52
N GLY A 638 1.64 1.00 -25.41
CA GLY A 638 2.27 0.06 -26.33
C GLY A 638 1.45 -1.20 -26.55
N LEU A 639 2.08 -2.38 -26.52
CA LEU A 639 1.47 -3.68 -26.77
C LEU A 639 1.62 -4.67 -25.61
N MET A 640 0.59 -5.47 -25.39
CA MET A 640 0.61 -6.71 -24.65
C MET A 640 0.66 -7.87 -25.65
N ILE A 641 1.72 -8.66 -25.65
CA ILE A 641 1.80 -9.89 -26.44
C ILE A 641 1.31 -11.05 -25.58
N LYS A 642 0.40 -11.87 -26.10
CA LYS A 642 -0.12 -13.05 -25.40
C LYS A 642 -0.07 -14.28 -26.30
N LEU A 643 0.64 -15.30 -25.84
CA LEU A 643 0.65 -16.64 -26.44
C LEU A 643 -0.78 -17.20 -26.52
N LEU A 644 -1.20 -17.67 -27.69
CA LEU A 644 -2.57 -18.16 -27.92
C LEU A 644 -2.78 -19.58 -27.41
N ASP A 645 -1.82 -20.46 -27.70
CA ASP A 645 -1.88 -21.90 -27.42
C ASP A 645 -0.59 -22.41 -26.78
N HIS A 646 -0.64 -23.55 -26.08
CA HIS A 646 0.51 -24.09 -25.36
C HIS A 646 1.66 -24.43 -26.32
N GLY A 647 2.89 -24.12 -25.93
CA GLY A 647 4.08 -24.34 -26.74
C GLY A 647 5.27 -24.89 -25.96
N GLU A 648 6.41 -24.98 -26.63
CA GLU A 648 7.73 -25.24 -26.04
C GLU A 648 8.70 -24.17 -26.50
N VAL A 649 9.50 -23.63 -25.59
CA VAL A 649 10.59 -22.67 -25.90
C VAL A 649 11.93 -23.29 -25.52
N VAL A 650 12.97 -22.98 -26.30
CA VAL A 650 14.34 -23.37 -25.98
C VAL A 650 14.94 -22.35 -25.02
N GLU A 651 15.32 -22.77 -23.81
CA GLU A 651 16.16 -21.92 -22.95
C GLU A 651 17.62 -22.03 -23.40
N GLU A 652 18.20 -20.92 -23.86
CA GLU A 652 19.65 -20.77 -23.99
C GLU A 652 20.26 -20.67 -22.58
N LEU A 653 20.69 -21.81 -22.06
CA LEU A 653 21.52 -21.86 -20.86
C LEU A 653 22.94 -21.41 -21.21
N ASN A 654 23.60 -20.73 -20.26
CA ASN A 654 25.01 -20.35 -20.34
C ASN A 654 25.88 -21.47 -20.94
N GLN A 655 26.87 -21.08 -21.77
CA GLN A 655 27.65 -21.82 -22.80
C GLN A 655 28.23 -23.23 -22.51
N LYS A 656 27.78 -23.95 -21.46
CA LYS A 656 28.23 -25.28 -21.04
C LYS A 656 27.12 -26.34 -20.94
N GLU A 657 25.84 -25.99 -21.12
CA GLU A 657 24.73 -26.96 -21.10
C GLU A 657 24.03 -27.08 -22.46
N LYS A 658 23.40 -28.24 -22.71
CA LYS A 658 22.63 -28.48 -23.94
C LYS A 658 21.29 -27.72 -23.89
N PRO A 659 20.81 -27.18 -25.02
CA PRO A 659 19.50 -26.52 -25.08
C PRO A 659 18.40 -27.48 -24.60
N ARG A 660 17.63 -27.03 -23.61
CA ARG A 660 16.47 -27.76 -23.08
C ARG A 660 15.20 -27.06 -23.55
N ARG A 661 14.26 -27.85 -24.07
CA ARG A 661 12.90 -27.39 -24.34
C ARG A 661 12.12 -27.35 -23.04
N LYS A 662 11.46 -26.23 -22.80
CA LYS A 662 10.65 -25.97 -21.61
C LYS A 662 9.21 -25.69 -22.05
N PRO A 663 8.21 -26.36 -21.47
CA PRO A 663 6.82 -26.09 -21.80
C PRO A 663 6.45 -24.66 -21.41
N LEU A 664 5.82 -23.95 -22.34
CA LEU A 664 5.29 -22.60 -22.16
C LEU A 664 3.75 -22.65 -22.26
N PRO A 665 3.03 -22.69 -21.13
CA PRO A 665 1.58 -22.80 -21.14
C PRO A 665 0.90 -21.47 -21.49
N ALA A 666 -0.18 -21.52 -22.27
CA ALA A 666 -1.05 -20.38 -22.57
C ALA A 666 -2.22 -20.22 -21.57
N THR A 667 -2.09 -20.80 -20.37
CA THR A 667 -3.07 -20.72 -19.28
C THR A 667 -3.11 -19.33 -18.64
N TYR A 668 -4.18 -19.01 -17.91
CA TYR A 668 -4.16 -17.88 -16.99
C TYR A 668 -3.37 -18.31 -15.75
N GLU A 669 -2.22 -17.68 -15.49
CA GLU A 669 -1.34 -18.01 -14.35
C GLU A 669 -1.34 -16.87 -13.33
N PRO A 670 -2.31 -16.86 -12.39
CA PRO A 670 -2.50 -15.74 -11.48
C PRO A 670 -1.29 -15.56 -10.55
N ASP A 671 -0.97 -14.30 -10.19
CA ASP A 671 0.22 -13.87 -9.43
C ASP A 671 1.59 -14.22 -10.03
N LYS A 672 1.65 -14.83 -11.23
CA LYS A 672 2.90 -15.08 -11.94
C LYS A 672 3.18 -13.98 -12.97
N ARG A 673 4.46 -13.57 -13.05
CA ARG A 673 5.01 -12.89 -14.22
C ARG A 673 5.39 -13.97 -15.24
N THR A 674 4.59 -14.14 -16.29
CA THR A 674 4.76 -15.25 -17.23
C THR A 674 5.67 -14.87 -18.40
N SER A 675 6.27 -15.88 -19.05
CA SER A 675 6.88 -15.74 -20.37
C SER A 675 5.86 -15.80 -21.51
N ALA A 676 4.61 -16.20 -21.22
CA ALA A 676 3.52 -16.29 -22.18
C ALA A 676 2.86 -14.92 -22.42
N TRP A 677 2.97 -13.98 -21.47
CA TRP A 677 2.52 -12.60 -21.58
C TRP A 677 3.73 -11.66 -21.56
N LEU A 678 3.96 -10.91 -22.63
CA LEU A 678 5.03 -9.92 -22.74
C LEU A 678 4.44 -8.51 -22.84
N LYS A 679 5.17 -7.50 -22.38
CA LYS A 679 4.79 -6.08 -22.53
C LYS A 679 5.91 -5.34 -23.28
N LEU A 680 5.56 -4.86 -24.47
CA LEU A 680 6.41 -3.98 -25.29
C LEU A 680 5.89 -2.55 -25.11
N LYS A 681 6.71 -1.69 -24.53
CA LYS A 681 6.35 -0.28 -24.30
C LYS A 681 7.27 0.65 -25.08
N LYS A 682 6.75 1.84 -25.42
CA LYS A 682 7.53 2.89 -26.10
C LYS A 682 8.83 3.24 -25.37
N ASP A 683 8.80 3.35 -24.04
CA ASP A 683 9.97 3.68 -23.20
C ASP A 683 11.02 2.56 -23.09
N TYR A 684 10.68 1.32 -23.48
CA TYR A 684 11.61 0.18 -23.45
C TYR A 684 12.38 -0.01 -24.76
N VAL A 685 11.90 0.57 -25.87
CA VAL A 685 12.52 0.42 -27.20
C VAL A 685 13.71 1.37 -27.32
N THR A 686 14.89 0.79 -27.52
CA THR A 686 16.15 1.53 -27.67
C THR A 686 16.07 2.51 -28.85
N GLY A 687 16.13 3.81 -28.54
CA GLY A 687 16.09 4.89 -29.53
C GLY A 687 14.71 5.43 -29.90
N LEU A 688 13.62 4.92 -29.28
CA LEU A 688 12.23 5.31 -29.62
C LEU A 688 11.49 6.05 -28.48
N GLY A 689 12.16 6.30 -27.35
CA GLY A 689 11.67 7.08 -26.24
C GLY A 689 12.45 8.38 -26.07
N ASP A 690 11.73 9.50 -25.93
CA ASP A 690 12.35 10.81 -25.73
C ASP A 690 13.10 10.87 -24.39
N SER A 691 14.18 11.65 -24.35
CA SER A 691 14.99 11.85 -23.15
C SER A 691 15.22 13.34 -22.89
N LEU A 692 15.40 13.68 -21.63
CA LEU A 692 15.79 15.02 -21.19
C LEU A 692 17.19 14.97 -20.60
N ASP A 693 17.97 15.98 -20.90
CA ASP A 693 19.28 16.21 -20.30
C ASP A 693 19.09 17.18 -19.13
N LEU A 694 19.07 16.65 -17.90
CA LEU A 694 18.68 17.38 -16.69
C LEU A 694 19.85 17.57 -15.73
N VAL A 695 19.82 18.67 -14.98
CA VAL A 695 20.87 19.05 -14.02
C VAL A 695 20.48 18.59 -12.61
N PRO A 696 21.33 17.85 -11.86
CA PRO A 696 21.09 17.56 -10.46
C PRO A 696 21.34 18.82 -9.61
N ILE A 697 20.32 19.24 -8.84
CA ILE A 697 20.35 20.49 -8.05
C ILE A 697 20.09 20.28 -6.55
N GLY A 698 19.87 19.04 -6.10
CA GLY A 698 19.72 18.70 -4.69
C GLY A 698 19.29 17.25 -4.46
N ALA A 699 19.10 16.87 -3.21
CA ALA A 699 18.62 15.55 -2.81
C ALA A 699 17.96 15.52 -1.43
N TRP A 700 17.40 14.35 -1.10
CA TRP A 700 16.94 13.95 0.22
C TRP A 700 17.81 12.81 0.75
N HIS A 701 17.84 12.62 2.08
CA HIS A 701 18.44 11.43 2.66
C HIS A 701 17.64 10.19 2.24
N GLY A 702 18.34 9.19 1.72
CA GLY A 702 17.72 7.92 1.33
C GLY A 702 17.11 7.17 2.52
N ASN A 703 16.30 6.16 2.20
CA ASN A 703 15.62 5.33 3.18
C ASN A 703 15.84 3.84 2.89
N GLY A 704 15.67 2.99 3.90
CA GLY A 704 15.82 1.53 3.77
C GLY A 704 17.18 1.14 3.17
N ARG A 705 17.20 0.43 2.03
CA ARG A 705 18.46 0.04 1.35
C ARG A 705 19.33 1.25 0.95
N LYS A 706 18.71 2.42 0.73
CA LYS A 706 19.38 3.65 0.29
C LYS A 706 19.74 4.59 1.45
N ALA A 707 19.55 4.19 2.71
CA ALA A 707 19.77 5.04 3.90
C ALA A 707 21.16 5.71 3.97
N ARG A 708 22.17 5.16 3.29
CA ARG A 708 23.55 5.68 3.25
C ARG A 708 23.84 6.58 2.05
N TRP A 709 22.83 6.91 1.24
CA TRP A 709 22.99 7.58 -0.05
C TRP A 709 21.95 8.68 -0.26
N TRP A 710 22.25 9.62 -1.16
CA TRP A 710 21.31 10.62 -1.63
C TRP A 710 20.22 9.99 -2.50
N SER A 711 18.97 9.98 -2.04
CA SER A 711 17.82 9.50 -2.81
C SER A 711 16.48 9.92 -2.18
N PRO A 712 15.49 10.41 -2.96
CA PRO A 712 15.59 10.82 -4.35
C PRO A 712 16.57 11.98 -4.58
N ILE A 713 16.90 12.21 -5.86
CA ILE A 713 17.70 13.35 -6.34
C ILE A 713 16.77 14.31 -7.07
N LEU A 714 16.88 15.60 -6.80
CA LEU A 714 16.12 16.67 -7.44
C LEU A 714 16.82 17.10 -8.73
N LEU A 715 16.06 17.09 -9.82
CA LEU A 715 16.54 17.39 -11.17
C LEU A 715 15.85 18.64 -11.72
N ALA A 716 16.57 19.41 -12.55
CA ALA A 716 16.13 20.67 -13.13
C ALA A 716 16.37 20.76 -14.64
N VAL A 717 15.50 21.53 -15.30
CA VAL A 717 15.72 22.10 -16.64
C VAL A 717 16.43 23.45 -16.51
N ARG A 718 17.09 23.92 -17.58
CA ARG A 718 17.70 25.26 -17.61
C ARG A 718 16.86 26.22 -18.44
N ASP A 719 16.40 27.29 -17.81
CA ASP A 719 15.75 28.43 -18.47
C ASP A 719 16.79 29.20 -19.31
N SER A 720 16.54 29.35 -20.61
CA SER A 720 17.50 29.95 -21.55
C SER A 720 17.70 31.45 -21.33
N ASP A 721 16.64 32.13 -20.91
CA ASP A 721 16.54 33.60 -20.92
C ASP A 721 17.08 34.20 -19.61
N THR A 722 16.88 33.49 -18.50
CA THR A 722 17.33 33.89 -17.16
C THR A 722 18.57 33.13 -16.69
N GLY A 723 18.93 32.03 -17.35
CA GLY A 723 20.01 31.12 -16.94
C GLY A 723 19.67 30.27 -15.70
N LYS A 724 18.47 30.43 -15.12
CA LYS A 724 18.06 29.72 -13.90
C LYS A 724 17.88 28.22 -14.13
N LEU A 725 18.15 27.45 -13.10
CA LEU A 725 17.78 26.04 -13.04
C LEU A 725 16.43 25.91 -12.36
N VAL A 726 15.46 25.34 -13.07
CA VAL A 726 14.06 25.22 -12.63
C VAL A 726 13.74 23.76 -12.37
N ALA A 727 13.38 23.43 -11.13
CA ALA A 727 13.15 22.06 -10.71
C ALA A 727 11.97 21.42 -11.48
N VAL A 728 12.19 20.21 -12.00
CA VAL A 728 11.21 19.47 -12.81
C VAL A 728 10.72 18.19 -12.15
N CYS A 729 11.59 17.35 -11.58
CA CYS A 729 11.20 16.06 -11.00
C CYS A 729 12.16 15.55 -9.92
N LYS A 730 11.68 14.57 -9.14
CA LYS A 730 12.50 13.72 -8.26
C LYS A 730 12.86 12.44 -9.02
N CYS A 731 14.13 12.03 -9.04
CA CYS A 731 14.55 10.75 -9.61
C CYS A 731 15.12 9.81 -8.52
N MET A 732 14.71 8.54 -8.54
CA MET A 732 15.12 7.52 -7.56
C MET A 732 15.47 6.15 -8.17
N SER A 733 15.55 6.03 -9.50
CA SER A 733 15.73 4.75 -10.19
C SER A 733 16.66 4.86 -11.40
N GLY A 734 17.26 3.75 -11.82
CA GLY A 734 18.27 3.69 -12.90
C GLY A 734 19.72 3.84 -12.42
N PHE A 735 19.95 4.08 -11.13
CA PHE A 735 21.28 4.22 -10.54
C PHE A 735 21.79 2.90 -9.96
N SER A 736 23.05 2.54 -10.24
CA SER A 736 23.72 1.42 -9.58
C SER A 736 24.23 1.80 -8.18
N ASP A 737 24.45 0.81 -7.32
CA ASP A 737 25.06 0.99 -5.99
C ASP A 737 26.43 1.71 -6.08
N ALA A 738 27.21 1.43 -7.14
CA ALA A 738 28.48 2.11 -7.41
C ALA A 738 28.29 3.60 -7.76
N PHE A 739 27.24 3.95 -8.52
CA PHE A 739 26.91 5.35 -8.81
C PHE A 739 26.44 6.08 -7.55
N TYR A 740 25.61 5.45 -6.71
CA TYR A 740 25.20 6.04 -5.45
C TYR A 740 26.38 6.36 -4.53
N LYS A 741 27.36 5.45 -4.46
CA LYS A 741 28.60 5.69 -3.72
C LYS A 741 29.39 6.87 -4.30
N SER A 742 29.63 6.89 -5.62
CA SER A 742 30.37 8.01 -6.24
C SER A 742 29.63 9.34 -6.18
N LEU A 743 28.30 9.32 -6.09
CA LEU A 743 27.48 10.52 -5.88
C LEU A 743 27.71 11.11 -4.49
N GLY A 744 27.79 10.28 -3.44
CA GLY A 744 28.16 10.72 -2.09
C GLY A 744 29.60 11.28 -2.01
N GLU A 745 30.51 10.77 -2.84
CA GLU A 745 31.89 11.27 -2.96
C GLU A 745 31.97 12.62 -3.71
N ARG A 746 31.06 12.88 -4.66
CA ARG A 746 30.97 14.15 -5.43
C ARG A 746 30.18 15.26 -4.72
N TYR A 747 29.17 14.87 -3.94
CA TYR A 747 28.31 15.77 -3.16
C TYR A 747 28.35 15.41 -1.66
N PRO A 748 29.53 15.42 -1.01
CA PRO A 748 29.64 15.11 0.41
C PRO A 748 28.92 16.17 1.25
N GLU A 749 28.18 15.74 2.27
CA GLU A 749 27.31 16.61 3.07
C GLU A 749 28.07 17.77 3.72
N ASN A 750 27.51 18.99 3.67
CA ASN A 750 28.09 20.23 4.21
C ASN A 750 29.47 20.59 3.61
N SER A 751 29.55 20.62 2.28
CA SER A 751 30.76 20.95 1.50
C SER A 751 30.51 22.02 0.43
N ASP A 752 31.58 22.44 -0.25
CA ASP A 752 31.51 23.40 -1.37
C ASP A 752 30.65 22.92 -2.56
N THR A 753 30.30 21.63 -2.62
CA THR A 753 29.39 21.06 -3.63
C THR A 753 28.00 20.68 -3.09
N CYS A 754 27.77 20.69 -1.78
CA CYS A 754 26.52 20.21 -1.19
C CYS A 754 26.19 20.93 0.13
N SER A 755 25.05 21.63 0.17
CA SER A 755 24.70 22.57 1.24
C SER A 755 23.22 22.49 1.62
N PRO A 756 22.84 22.64 2.91
CA PRO A 756 21.44 22.77 3.33
C PRO A 756 20.78 24.11 2.90
N GLN A 757 21.51 25.00 2.24
CA GLN A 757 21.02 26.27 1.70
C GLN A 757 21.30 26.36 0.19
N PRO A 758 20.43 27.04 -0.60
CA PRO A 758 20.68 27.28 -2.02
C PRO A 758 21.77 28.36 -2.19
N LEU A 759 23.04 27.95 -2.17
CA LEU A 759 24.19 28.87 -2.15
C LEU A 759 24.69 29.29 -3.54
N TRP A 760 24.15 28.73 -4.62
CA TRP A 760 24.67 28.94 -5.98
C TRP A 760 23.80 29.89 -6.79
N ASP A 761 24.46 30.77 -7.55
CA ASP A 761 23.88 31.79 -8.41
C ASP A 761 23.95 31.33 -9.88
N PRO A 762 22.87 31.42 -10.68
CA PRO A 762 21.52 31.86 -10.31
C PRO A 762 20.80 30.89 -9.37
N GLU A 763 20.08 31.44 -8.38
CA GLU A 763 19.32 30.66 -7.39
C GLU A 763 18.35 29.68 -8.09
N CYS A 764 18.44 28.41 -7.72
CA CYS A 764 17.62 27.34 -8.30
C CYS A 764 16.15 27.51 -7.92
N GLU A 765 15.27 27.62 -8.91
CA GLU A 765 13.85 27.79 -8.70
C GLU A 765 13.18 26.43 -8.44
N THR A 766 13.02 26.11 -7.16
CA THR A 766 12.57 24.78 -6.70
C THR A 766 11.06 24.65 -6.52
N GLY A 767 10.31 25.75 -6.54
CA GLY A 767 8.85 25.74 -6.38
C GLY A 767 8.39 25.06 -5.10
N GLY A 768 7.58 24.00 -5.23
CA GLY A 768 7.16 23.16 -4.10
C GLY A 768 8.15 22.05 -3.70
N LEU A 769 9.17 21.77 -4.53
CA LEU A 769 10.11 20.67 -4.33
C LEU A 769 11.30 21.09 -3.46
N ARG A 770 11.16 20.97 -2.13
CA ARG A 770 12.23 21.36 -1.18
C ARG A 770 13.16 20.17 -0.87
N PRO A 771 14.40 20.13 -1.40
CA PRO A 771 15.37 19.13 -1.01
C PRO A 771 15.88 19.39 0.41
N GLU A 772 16.52 18.41 1.04
CA GLU A 772 17.20 18.60 2.32
C GLU A 772 18.58 19.22 2.14
N VAL A 773 19.25 18.84 1.06
CA VAL A 773 20.50 19.45 0.61
C VAL A 773 20.37 19.87 -0.84
N PHE A 774 20.84 21.06 -1.15
CA PHE A 774 21.03 21.53 -2.51
C PHE A 774 22.41 21.07 -2.99
N PHE A 775 22.53 20.80 -4.28
CA PHE A 775 23.78 20.43 -4.94
C PHE A 775 24.28 21.56 -5.83
N LYS A 776 25.60 21.74 -5.86
CA LYS A 776 26.26 22.65 -6.80
C LYS A 776 26.01 22.16 -8.22
N PRO A 777 25.39 22.97 -9.09
CA PRO A 777 25.24 22.60 -10.49
C PRO A 777 26.62 22.44 -11.15
N GLN A 778 26.95 21.22 -11.58
CA GLN A 778 28.23 20.89 -12.23
C GLN A 778 28.15 19.69 -13.18
N GLU A 779 26.96 19.13 -13.41
CA GLU A 779 26.73 17.90 -14.19
C GLU A 779 25.44 17.99 -15.01
N VAL A 780 25.32 17.13 -16.03
CA VAL A 780 24.10 16.90 -16.80
C VAL A 780 23.87 15.40 -16.93
N TRP A 781 22.64 14.93 -16.70
CA TRP A 781 22.27 13.51 -16.74
C TRP A 781 21.19 13.27 -17.80
N GLU A 782 21.32 12.19 -18.58
CA GLU A 782 20.25 11.72 -19.46
C GLU A 782 19.20 10.99 -18.63
N ILE A 783 17.96 11.50 -18.68
CA ILE A 783 16.82 11.00 -17.93
C ILE A 783 15.70 10.67 -18.90
N ARG A 784 15.06 9.51 -18.71
CA ARG A 784 13.85 9.13 -19.44
C ARG A 784 12.68 8.98 -18.47
N GLY A 785 11.49 9.39 -18.90
CA GLY A 785 10.23 9.08 -18.23
C GLY A 785 9.31 8.34 -19.19
N ALA A 786 8.19 7.84 -18.67
CA ALA A 786 7.14 7.29 -19.50
C ALA A 786 6.38 8.42 -20.24
N ASP A 787 6.01 9.47 -19.50
CA ASP A 787 5.19 10.59 -19.96
C ASP A 787 5.66 11.91 -19.31
N ILE A 788 5.36 13.04 -19.94
CA ILE A 788 5.31 14.34 -19.27
C ILE A 788 3.88 14.60 -18.81
N THR A 789 3.72 15.11 -17.59
CA THR A 789 2.43 15.36 -16.93
C THR A 789 2.36 16.77 -16.36
N ILE A 790 1.15 17.32 -16.24
CA ILE A 790 0.92 18.60 -15.54
C ILE A 790 1.05 18.35 -14.03
N SER A 791 1.94 19.09 -13.38
CA SER A 791 2.31 18.90 -11.98
C SER A 791 1.85 20.08 -11.11
N PRO A 792 1.25 19.83 -9.93
CA PRO A 792 0.90 20.89 -8.98
C PRO A 792 2.10 21.36 -8.12
N VAL A 793 3.26 20.71 -8.22
CA VAL A 793 4.44 20.97 -7.35
C VAL A 793 5.64 21.50 -8.12
N SER A 794 5.83 20.99 -9.35
CA SER A 794 6.85 21.51 -10.28
C SER A 794 6.43 22.88 -10.83
N VAL A 795 7.44 23.73 -11.04
CA VAL A 795 7.30 25.06 -11.67
C VAL A 795 7.96 25.12 -13.06
N ALA A 796 8.64 24.05 -13.49
CA ALA A 796 9.19 23.96 -14.84
C ALA A 796 8.10 24.15 -15.90
N ALA A 797 8.33 25.02 -16.89
CA ALA A 797 7.38 25.34 -17.96
C ALA A 797 6.00 25.89 -17.52
N ILE A 798 5.89 26.43 -16.29
CA ILE A 798 4.70 27.19 -15.87
C ILE A 798 4.48 28.39 -16.81
N GLY A 799 3.22 28.69 -17.14
CA GLY A 799 2.86 29.70 -18.13
C GLY A 799 2.98 29.27 -19.60
N LEU A 800 3.82 28.28 -19.93
CA LEU A 800 4.00 27.79 -21.31
C LEU A 800 2.92 26.79 -21.75
N VAL A 801 2.42 25.98 -20.81
CA VAL A 801 1.34 24.99 -21.04
C VAL A 801 0.12 25.27 -20.16
N ASN A 802 0.34 25.55 -18.87
CA ASN A 802 -0.73 25.92 -17.95
C ASN A 802 -0.30 27.17 -17.15
N GLN A 803 -1.22 28.11 -16.95
CA GLN A 803 -0.89 29.39 -16.28
C GLN A 803 -0.45 29.22 -14.81
N ASN A 804 -0.93 28.18 -14.13
CA ASN A 804 -0.80 28.02 -12.67
C ASN A 804 -0.05 26.74 -12.25
N ARG A 805 0.38 25.90 -13.20
CA ARG A 805 1.01 24.59 -12.94
C ARG A 805 2.17 24.37 -13.91
N GLY A 806 3.28 23.81 -13.41
CA GLY A 806 4.39 23.37 -14.25
C GLY A 806 4.19 21.95 -14.80
N LEU A 807 5.26 21.42 -15.40
CA LEU A 807 5.35 20.07 -15.96
C LEU A 807 6.33 19.21 -15.15
N SER A 808 6.12 17.89 -15.13
CA SER A 808 7.03 16.92 -14.51
C SER A 808 7.02 15.59 -15.27
N LEU A 809 8.02 14.74 -15.00
CA LEU A 809 8.12 13.40 -15.62
C LEU A 809 7.44 12.34 -14.77
N ARG A 810 6.65 11.47 -15.42
CA ARG A 810 6.12 10.22 -14.86
C ARG A 810 7.21 9.15 -14.95
N PHE A 811 7.50 8.46 -13.85
CA PHE A 811 8.50 7.40 -13.74
C PHE A 811 9.91 7.76 -14.26
N PRO A 812 10.55 8.83 -13.77
CA PRO A 812 11.90 9.21 -14.19
C PRO A 812 12.94 8.14 -13.82
N ARG A 813 13.75 7.76 -14.81
CA ARG A 813 14.87 6.83 -14.74
C ARG A 813 16.15 7.51 -15.22
N PHE A 814 17.21 7.41 -14.44
CA PHE A 814 18.56 7.76 -14.89
C PHE A 814 19.05 6.75 -15.93
N MET A 815 19.61 7.25 -17.02
CA MET A 815 20.20 6.44 -18.09
C MET A 815 21.74 6.48 -18.03
N LYS A 816 22.31 7.69 -18.03
CA LYS A 816 23.76 7.92 -17.94
C LYS A 816 24.07 9.38 -17.58
N MET A 817 25.31 9.62 -17.14
CA MET A 817 25.89 10.96 -17.07
C MET A 817 26.29 11.42 -18.48
N ARG A 818 26.12 12.71 -18.77
CA ARG A 818 26.48 13.35 -20.05
C ARG A 818 27.76 14.15 -19.89
N GLU A 819 28.89 13.44 -19.91
CA GLU A 819 30.24 14.03 -19.90
C GLU A 819 30.50 14.91 -21.14
N ASP A 820 29.69 14.73 -22.20
CA ASP A 820 29.68 15.50 -23.44
C ASP A 820 28.84 16.79 -23.38
N LYS A 821 28.23 17.11 -22.23
CA LYS A 821 27.36 18.30 -22.06
C LYS A 821 27.74 19.15 -20.85
N HIS A 822 27.66 20.47 -21.02
CA HIS A 822 27.68 21.43 -19.93
C HIS A 822 26.25 21.79 -19.50
N ILE A 823 26.12 22.45 -18.35
CA ILE A 823 24.84 22.92 -17.79
C ILE A 823 24.03 23.74 -18.82
N GLU A 824 24.72 24.52 -19.64
CA GLU A 824 24.17 25.33 -20.73
C GLU A 824 23.47 24.48 -21.82
N ASP A 825 23.88 23.22 -21.99
CA ASP A 825 23.32 22.26 -22.97
C ASP A 825 22.16 21.42 -22.39
N ALA A 826 21.74 21.69 -21.16
CA ALA A 826 20.60 21.03 -20.53
C ALA A 826 19.28 21.37 -21.23
N SER A 827 18.29 20.49 -21.12
CA SER A 827 16.96 20.71 -21.69
C SER A 827 16.28 21.94 -21.05
N THR A 828 15.51 22.68 -21.85
CA THR A 828 14.84 23.94 -21.42
C THR A 828 13.35 23.75 -21.10
N PRO A 829 12.70 24.70 -20.41
CA PRO A 829 11.25 24.72 -20.23
C PRO A 829 10.46 24.65 -21.55
N GLU A 830 10.94 25.29 -22.61
CA GLU A 830 10.31 25.33 -23.95
C GLU A 830 10.41 23.96 -24.61
N PHE A 831 11.56 23.29 -24.50
CA PHE A 831 11.76 21.93 -24.99
C PHE A 831 10.83 20.95 -24.27
N LEU A 832 10.76 21.02 -22.94
CA LEU A 832 9.84 20.23 -22.10
C LEU A 832 8.36 20.49 -22.49
N ALA A 833 7.98 21.75 -22.67
CA ALA A 833 6.64 22.13 -23.12
C ALA A 833 6.33 21.62 -24.53
N ASN A 834 7.31 21.62 -25.44
CA ASN A 834 7.14 21.12 -26.79
C ASN A 834 6.96 19.60 -26.81
N MET A 835 7.77 18.85 -26.05
CA MET A 835 7.59 17.40 -25.89
C MET A 835 6.19 17.06 -25.36
N TRP A 836 5.69 17.79 -24.36
CA TRP A 836 4.32 17.60 -23.86
C TRP A 836 3.27 17.90 -24.93
N ARG A 837 3.42 18.97 -25.73
CA ARG A 837 2.49 19.27 -26.84
C ARG A 837 2.50 18.17 -27.90
N THR A 838 3.67 17.62 -28.25
CA THR A 838 3.77 16.48 -29.17
C THR A 838 3.06 15.25 -28.61
N GLN A 839 3.30 14.90 -27.34
CA GLN A 839 2.63 13.79 -26.65
C GLN A 839 1.09 13.94 -26.68
N GLN A 840 0.56 15.15 -26.51
CA GLN A 840 -0.87 15.41 -26.61
C GLN A 840 -1.40 15.45 -28.05
N ALA A 841 -0.59 15.86 -29.02
CA ALA A 841 -0.95 15.87 -30.44
C ALA A 841 -1.15 14.44 -30.97
N THR A 842 -0.28 13.50 -30.59
CA THR A 842 -0.41 12.07 -30.93
C THR A 842 -1.73 11.45 -30.43
N GLY A 843 -2.36 12.02 -29.39
CA GLY A 843 -3.70 11.63 -28.94
C GLY A 843 -4.86 12.38 -29.59
N LYS A 844 -4.60 13.44 -30.38
CA LYS A 844 -5.61 14.38 -30.91
C LYS A 844 -5.78 14.36 -32.44
N ASP A 845 -5.01 13.57 -33.19
CA ASP A 845 -5.14 13.48 -34.66
C ASP A 845 -6.42 12.76 -35.15
N GLN A 846 -7.44 12.67 -34.29
CA GLN A 846 -8.85 12.50 -34.69
C GLN A 846 -9.69 13.73 -34.30
N VAL A 847 -9.60 14.77 -35.15
CA VAL A 847 -10.59 15.86 -35.35
C VAL A 847 -10.57 17.04 -34.33
N PRO A 848 -10.67 18.31 -34.77
CA PRO A 848 -10.34 19.47 -33.92
C PRO A 848 -11.52 20.08 -33.14
N GLY A 849 -11.22 20.55 -31.92
CA GLY A 849 -11.95 21.62 -31.24
C GLY A 849 -12.84 21.20 -30.06
N ALA A 850 -12.30 21.26 -28.85
CA ALA A 850 -13.07 21.33 -27.60
C ALA A 850 -12.29 22.11 -26.52
N ASP A 851 -13.02 22.82 -25.67
CA ASP A 851 -12.56 23.84 -24.71
C ASP A 851 -11.96 23.23 -23.42
N ASP A 852 -10.99 23.91 -22.79
CA ASP A 852 -10.23 23.42 -21.65
C ASP A 852 -10.95 23.69 -20.31
N GLY A 853 -11.73 22.70 -19.85
CA GLY A 853 -12.41 22.76 -18.55
C GLY A 853 -11.46 22.56 -17.34
N GLU A 854 -11.70 23.30 -16.25
CA GLU A 854 -10.91 23.23 -15.01
C GLU A 854 -10.81 21.79 -14.42
N LEU A 855 -9.57 21.30 -14.25
CA LEU A 855 -9.27 20.01 -13.60
C LEU A 855 -8.86 20.21 -12.13
N VAL A 856 -9.35 19.31 -11.27
CA VAL A 856 -9.18 19.35 -9.80
C VAL A 856 -8.26 18.21 -9.33
N ASP A 857 -7.48 18.48 -8.29
CA ASP A 857 -6.35 17.68 -7.80
C ASP A 857 -6.69 16.27 -7.28
N VAL A 858 -5.81 15.30 -7.58
CA VAL A 858 -5.80 13.96 -6.98
C VAL A 858 -4.35 13.46 -6.78
N ASP A 859 -3.98 13.14 -5.53
CA ASP A 859 -2.65 12.61 -5.14
C ASP A 859 -2.46 11.15 -5.59
N LEU A 860 -1.41 10.84 -6.36
CA LEU A 860 -1.07 9.47 -6.79
C LEU A 860 0.04 8.87 -5.91
N GLU A 861 -0.07 7.58 -5.57
CA GLU A 861 0.90 6.82 -4.78
C GLU A 861 1.76 5.92 -5.70
N GLU A 862 3.09 5.90 -5.51
CA GLU A 862 4.07 5.31 -6.45
C GLU A 862 4.74 4.03 -5.90
N ASP A 863 4.07 2.87 -5.96
CA ASP A 863 4.60 1.59 -5.43
C ASP A 863 5.20 0.62 -6.48
N ASP A 864 5.20 0.95 -7.78
CA ASP A 864 5.43 -0.02 -8.87
C ASP A 864 6.92 -0.26 -9.27
N VAL A 865 7.92 0.19 -8.48
CA VAL A 865 9.36 0.26 -8.89
C VAL A 865 10.27 -0.78 -8.21
N ALA A 866 9.81 -1.55 -7.23
CA ALA A 866 10.69 -2.35 -6.36
C ALA A 866 11.25 -3.68 -6.94
N GLN A 867 10.98 -4.07 -8.20
CA GLN A 867 11.26 -5.43 -8.72
C GLN A 867 11.95 -5.50 -10.10
N SER A 868 13.01 -4.71 -10.32
CA SER A 868 13.78 -4.74 -11.58
C SER A 868 15.31 -4.82 -11.42
N GLU A 869 15.82 -5.25 -10.27
CA GLU A 869 17.27 -5.25 -9.94
C GLU A 869 17.71 -6.54 -9.18
N GLU A 870 17.16 -7.72 -9.52
CA GLU A 870 17.59 -9.02 -8.98
C GLU A 870 18.42 -9.87 -9.97
N GLU A 871 18.95 -9.26 -11.04
CA GLU A 871 19.92 -9.89 -11.95
C GLU A 871 21.20 -9.05 -12.09
N GLU A 872 22.00 -9.01 -11.01
CA GLU A 872 23.47 -9.01 -11.02
C GLU A 872 24.04 -9.52 -9.68
#